data_AF-A0A920PY30-F1
#
_entry.id   AF-A0A920PY30-F1
#
_cell.length_a   1.000
_cell.length_b   1.000
_cell.length_c   1.000
_cell.angle_alpha   90.00
_cell.angle_beta   90.00
_cell.angle_gamma   90.00
#
_symmetry.space_group_name_H-M   'P 1'
#
loop_
_entity.id
_entity.type
_entity.pdbx_description
1 polymer ?
#
loop_
_entity_poly.entity_id
_entity_poly.type
_entity_poly.pdbx_seq_one_letter_code
_entity_poly.pdbx_strand_id
1 'polypeptide(L)'
;MPSHRSGILWAPGVGIKDASHLERKLFIVRKVLENSMGESGLNDDQADCFYICSMSCNTIVYKGLLMAHQIAEFYLDLQDEDLASAFSLVHSRFSTNTMGSWRLAHPYRYLAHNGEINTLRGNVNWMHARESQFESSLFGIDVAKIAPVTKPGDSDTASLDNALELLQMTGRDLDHALLMLIPEAWNQHETMTQEKRDFYEYHSSFMEPWDGPAMIVSSDGSDICALLDRNGLRPFRYLVTNEDKLVMASETGVLEVPPADVKYKGRLQPGRMFLVSLQEGRIIGDEELKSKLANRNPYGQWLKDNKLTLGDLPEVAEASPMDASELVQLQQAFGYTIEEIRMLTSVMAQQGTEAIGSMGNDAPLAVLSDQNQIVFNYFKQLFAQVTNPPLDAIREELVTSLGTFIGSEQNLFEETPKHCRQLWLESPILSDEELAQIKNLNQDGIRTVTLSALYDRDAGEGALKTALDGLREQTSQNIASGCSKIVLSDRGSDRRWAPIPSLLAVSAVHHHLIREGTRTKVGLILETGDPREVHHFALLIGYGAGAVNPYLALATVRDLAQRGQLHGTDQDYAQKGLIKASEKGVLKVMSKMGISTVQSYRGAQIFEAIGLNQDLINEYFTGTSSRVGGIGLDGIQREATERHEMAFGSSPYCSETRFTTGWFLPMAPGRGTPPMEP
;
A
#
# COMPACT_ATOMS: atom_id res chain seq x y z
N MET A 1 32.59 7.02 -15.36
CA MET A 1 32.76 7.97 -14.24
C MET A 1 32.22 9.31 -14.72
N PRO A 2 31.20 9.88 -14.06
CA PRO A 2 30.66 11.18 -14.47
C PRO A 2 31.71 12.28 -14.26
N SER A 3 31.71 13.29 -15.13
CA SER A 3 32.54 14.48 -14.90
C SER A 3 31.99 15.23 -13.69
N HIS A 4 32.73 15.23 -12.59
CA HIS A 4 32.35 16.00 -11.41
C HIS A 4 32.65 17.47 -11.68
N ARG A 5 31.60 18.30 -11.65
CA ARG A 5 31.73 19.76 -11.68
C ARG A 5 31.08 20.31 -10.41
N SER A 6 31.87 20.46 -9.35
CA SER A 6 31.55 21.37 -8.25
C SER A 6 31.86 22.79 -8.74
N GLY A 7 30.94 23.74 -8.61
CA GLY A 7 31.26 25.12 -9.01
C GLY A 7 30.12 26.06 -9.40
N ILE A 8 28.86 25.66 -9.28
CA ILE A 8 27.77 26.65 -9.39
C ILE A 8 27.45 27.17 -8.00
N LEU A 9 28.02 28.32 -7.67
CA LEU A 9 27.67 29.09 -6.48
C LEU A 9 26.36 29.83 -6.75
N TRP A 10 25.34 29.55 -5.94
CA TRP A 10 24.05 30.20 -6.03
C TRP A 10 24.01 31.34 -5.01
N ALA A 11 23.93 32.58 -5.49
CA ALA A 11 23.73 33.74 -4.64
C ALA A 11 22.23 34.06 -4.53
N PRO A 12 21.74 34.51 -3.35
CA PRO A 12 20.36 34.95 -3.22
C PRO A 12 20.09 36.11 -4.19
N GLY A 13 19.13 35.92 -5.09
CA GLY A 13 18.67 36.94 -6.01
C GLY A 13 17.78 37.99 -5.32
N VAL A 14 17.47 39.06 -6.07
CA VAL A 14 16.52 40.09 -5.61
C VAL A 14 15.15 39.44 -5.34
N GLY A 15 14.67 39.51 -4.09
CA GLY A 15 13.36 38.95 -3.69
C GLY A 15 13.43 37.68 -2.81
N ILE A 16 14.62 37.12 -2.58
CA ILE A 16 14.81 36.10 -1.53
C ILE A 16 14.66 36.76 -0.15
N LYS A 17 13.88 36.14 0.74
CA LYS A 17 13.49 36.73 2.03
C LYS A 17 14.35 36.20 3.18
N ASP A 18 14.57 34.90 3.17
CA ASP A 18 15.30 34.14 4.19
C ASP A 18 15.92 32.88 3.56
N ALA A 19 16.69 32.13 4.35
CA ALA A 19 17.33 30.89 3.91
C ALA A 19 16.30 29.83 3.48
N SER A 20 15.17 29.70 4.18
CA SER A 20 14.11 28.74 3.82
C SER A 20 13.48 29.06 2.45
N HIS A 21 13.30 30.34 2.12
CA HIS A 21 12.84 30.77 0.79
C HIS A 21 13.89 30.45 -0.28
N LEU A 22 15.18 30.59 0.02
CA LEU A 22 16.25 30.18 -0.89
C LEU A 22 16.21 28.66 -1.14
N GLU A 23 16.13 27.84 -0.08
CA GLU A 23 16.02 26.38 -0.18
C GLU A 23 14.84 25.95 -1.07
N ARG A 24 13.65 26.54 -0.86
CA ARG A 24 12.47 26.25 -1.69
C ARG A 24 12.69 26.61 -3.17
N LYS A 25 13.40 27.71 -3.45
CA LYS A 25 13.72 28.08 -4.84
C LYS A 25 14.75 27.15 -5.46
N LEU A 26 15.77 26.74 -4.71
CA LEU A 26 16.75 25.74 -5.14
C LEU A 26 16.08 24.39 -5.40
N PHE A 27 15.15 23.96 -4.54
CA PHE A 27 14.34 22.76 -4.74
C PHE A 27 13.60 22.77 -6.08
N ILE A 28 12.87 23.85 -6.39
CA ILE A 28 12.15 23.97 -7.68
C ILE A 28 13.11 23.99 -8.86
N VAL A 29 14.20 24.75 -8.79
CA VAL A 29 15.21 24.77 -9.87
C VAL A 29 15.77 23.37 -10.11
N ARG A 30 16.06 22.63 -9.04
CA ARG A 30 16.55 21.26 -9.14
C ARG A 30 15.51 20.35 -9.78
N LYS A 31 14.24 20.39 -9.35
CA LYS A 31 13.15 19.60 -9.93
C LYS A 31 12.98 19.90 -11.43
N VAL A 32 13.00 21.17 -11.82
CA VAL A 32 12.92 21.57 -13.24
C VAL A 32 14.10 21.04 -14.05
N LEU A 33 15.34 21.16 -13.53
CA LEU A 33 16.52 20.62 -14.20
C LEU A 33 16.43 19.10 -14.36
N GLU A 34 16.11 18.38 -13.28
CA GLU A 34 15.98 16.94 -13.29
C GLU A 34 14.86 16.45 -14.23
N ASN A 35 13.78 17.20 -14.37
CA ASN A 35 12.67 16.86 -15.27
C ASN A 35 13.02 17.17 -16.73
N SER A 36 13.74 18.26 -16.99
CA SER A 36 14.18 18.63 -18.35
C SER A 36 15.10 17.59 -19.00
N MET A 37 15.77 16.76 -18.21
CA MET A 37 16.63 15.69 -18.74
C MET A 37 15.85 14.61 -19.49
N GLY A 38 14.63 14.28 -19.07
CA GLY A 38 13.79 13.32 -19.79
C GLY A 38 13.35 13.81 -21.17
N GLU A 39 13.24 15.13 -21.33
CA GLU A 39 12.85 15.80 -22.58
C GLU A 39 14.04 16.14 -23.48
N SER A 40 15.26 15.99 -22.97
CA SER A 40 16.49 16.41 -23.64
C SER A 40 16.89 15.56 -24.87
N GLY A 41 16.19 14.43 -25.10
CA GLY A 41 16.49 13.50 -26.20
C GLY A 41 17.80 12.71 -26.02
N LEU A 42 18.42 12.79 -24.84
CA LEU A 42 19.57 11.98 -24.46
C LEU A 42 19.13 10.53 -24.27
N ASN A 43 20.03 9.58 -24.58
CA ASN A 43 19.77 8.18 -24.26
C ASN A 43 19.89 7.93 -22.74
N ASP A 44 19.33 6.80 -22.27
CA ASP A 44 19.26 6.49 -20.83
C ASP A 44 20.63 6.54 -20.15
N ASP A 45 21.68 6.03 -20.80
CA ASP A 45 23.05 6.06 -20.27
C ASP A 45 23.62 7.48 -20.10
N GLN A 46 23.28 8.40 -21.02
CA GLN A 46 23.69 9.81 -20.95
C GLN A 46 22.86 10.59 -19.92
N ALA A 47 21.56 10.31 -19.84
CA ALA A 47 20.69 10.90 -18.83
C ALA A 47 21.08 10.46 -17.41
N ASP A 48 21.47 9.19 -17.23
CA ASP A 48 21.97 8.63 -15.96
C ASP A 48 23.27 9.31 -15.48
N CYS A 49 24.01 9.97 -16.37
CA CYS A 49 25.20 10.74 -16.00
C CYS A 49 24.86 12.10 -15.35
N PHE A 50 23.62 12.58 -15.45
CA PHE A 50 23.18 13.82 -14.81
C PHE A 50 22.49 13.53 -13.47
N TYR A 51 23.14 13.93 -12.39
CA TYR A 51 22.57 13.81 -11.05
C TYR A 51 23.07 14.95 -10.15
N ILE A 52 22.14 15.55 -9.42
CA ILE A 52 22.44 16.62 -8.47
C ILE A 52 22.40 16.02 -7.05
N CYS A 53 23.58 15.83 -6.45
CA CYS A 53 23.73 15.25 -5.11
C CYS A 53 23.10 16.14 -4.03
N SER A 54 23.39 17.44 -4.07
CA SER A 54 22.86 18.44 -3.16
C SER A 54 22.76 19.78 -3.90
N MET A 55 21.73 20.56 -3.59
CA MET A 55 21.55 21.92 -4.08
C MET A 55 20.89 22.73 -2.96
N SER A 56 21.71 23.12 -1.99
CA SER A 56 21.28 23.72 -0.72
C SER A 56 22.29 24.77 -0.27
N CYS A 57 21.85 25.74 0.53
CA CYS A 57 22.71 26.64 1.28
C CYS A 57 23.10 26.11 2.67
N ASN A 58 22.51 24.99 3.11
CA ASN A 58 22.72 24.44 4.45
C ASN A 58 23.54 23.14 4.42
N THR A 59 23.44 22.35 3.36
CA THR A 59 24.08 21.03 3.29
C THR A 59 24.80 20.81 1.96
N ILE A 60 25.88 20.02 2.03
CA ILE A 60 26.64 19.56 0.86
C ILE A 60 26.91 18.07 0.97
N VAL A 61 26.74 17.33 -0.12
CA VAL A 61 26.89 15.88 -0.14
C VAL A 61 28.06 15.47 -1.03
N TYR A 62 29.08 14.90 -0.41
CA TYR A 62 30.20 14.21 -1.09
C TYR A 62 29.93 12.71 -1.08
N LYS A 63 29.72 12.11 -2.26
CA LYS A 63 29.42 10.68 -2.40
C LYS A 63 29.94 10.11 -3.71
N GLY A 64 30.27 8.82 -3.71
CA GLY A 64 30.73 8.15 -4.92
C GLY A 64 30.83 6.65 -4.78
N LEU A 65 31.21 5.99 -5.88
CA LEU A 65 31.51 4.55 -5.89
C LEU A 65 32.94 4.31 -5.41
N LEU A 66 33.15 4.50 -4.11
CA LEU A 66 34.45 4.46 -3.46
C LEU A 66 34.38 3.54 -2.24
N MET A 67 35.51 2.94 -1.87
CA MET A 67 35.63 2.37 -0.53
C MET A 67 35.65 3.51 0.49
N ALA A 68 35.09 3.28 1.68
CA ALA A 68 34.94 4.34 2.68
C ALA A 68 36.25 5.09 3.02
N HIS A 69 37.39 4.38 3.05
CA HIS A 69 38.70 4.99 3.32
C HIS A 69 39.25 5.86 2.17
N GLN A 70 38.72 5.71 0.95
CA GLN A 70 39.19 6.44 -0.23
C GLN A 70 38.53 7.83 -0.38
N ILE A 71 37.52 8.15 0.42
CA ILE A 71 36.71 9.37 0.23
C ILE A 71 37.55 10.65 0.36
N ALA A 72 38.45 10.70 1.34
CA ALA A 72 39.32 11.84 1.57
C ALA A 72 40.41 11.96 0.49
N GLU A 73 40.88 10.85 -0.06
CA GLU A 73 41.86 10.85 -1.16
C GLU A 73 41.23 11.31 -2.48
N PHE A 74 39.93 11.02 -2.66
CA PHE A 74 39.20 11.37 -3.87
C PHE A 74 38.70 12.83 -3.88
N TYR A 75 38.12 13.28 -2.76
CA TYR A 75 37.65 14.66 -2.59
C TYR A 75 38.63 15.45 -1.75
N LEU A 76 39.58 16.14 -2.39
CA LEU A 76 40.62 16.92 -1.73
C LEU A 76 40.05 18.04 -0.83
N ASP A 77 38.86 18.55 -1.15
CA ASP A 77 38.14 19.53 -0.33
C ASP A 77 37.91 19.03 1.10
N LEU A 78 37.77 17.70 1.31
CA LEU A 78 37.61 17.09 2.64
C LEU A 78 38.90 17.10 3.49
N GLN A 79 40.04 17.39 2.88
CA GLN A 79 41.33 17.55 3.57
C GLN A 79 41.65 19.03 3.87
N ASP A 80 40.83 19.97 3.36
CA ASP A 80 41.02 21.40 3.57
C ASP A 80 40.54 21.81 4.97
N GLU A 81 41.35 22.58 5.70
CA GLU A 81 41.01 23.08 7.04
C GLU A 81 39.88 24.13 7.01
N ASP A 82 39.67 24.80 5.87
CA ASP A 82 38.56 25.74 5.68
C ASP A 82 37.20 25.02 5.62
N LEU A 83 37.19 23.70 5.36
CA LEU A 83 35.98 22.89 5.39
C LEU A 83 35.62 22.47 6.82
N ALA A 84 35.04 23.41 7.57
CA ALA A 84 34.50 23.16 8.91
C ALA A 84 32.99 22.87 8.88
N SER A 85 32.53 21.95 9.73
CA SER A 85 31.11 21.62 9.88
C SER A 85 30.74 21.32 11.33
N ALA A 86 29.50 21.65 11.72
CA ALA A 86 28.92 21.29 13.01
C ALA A 86 28.55 19.80 13.09
N PHE A 87 28.34 19.14 11.95
CA PHE A 87 28.00 17.72 11.88
C PHE A 87 28.53 17.05 10.60
N SER A 88 28.59 15.72 10.63
CA SER A 88 28.91 14.90 9.46
C SER A 88 28.11 13.61 9.49
N LEU A 89 27.61 13.18 8.33
CA LEU A 89 26.87 11.94 8.14
C LEU A 89 27.59 11.08 7.10
N VAL A 90 27.96 9.87 7.50
CA VAL A 90 28.67 8.91 6.64
C VAL A 90 27.83 7.67 6.47
N HIS A 91 27.77 7.16 5.24
CA HIS A 91 27.05 5.94 4.92
C HIS A 91 27.84 5.06 3.96
N SER A 92 27.91 3.76 4.25
CA SER A 92 28.45 2.74 3.35
C SER A 92 27.32 1.82 2.91
N ARG A 93 27.13 1.67 1.59
CA ARG A 93 26.03 0.89 1.00
C ARG A 93 26.54 -0.47 0.52
N PHE A 94 25.79 -1.52 0.84
CA PHE A 94 25.94 -2.83 0.21
C PHE A 94 24.86 -3.01 -0.85
N SER A 95 25.24 -3.27 -2.11
CA SER A 95 24.29 -3.45 -3.22
C SER A 95 24.23 -4.91 -3.64
N THR A 96 23.05 -5.38 -4.03
CA THR A 96 22.84 -6.69 -4.68
C THR A 96 23.28 -6.71 -6.15
N ASN A 97 23.63 -5.56 -6.73
CA ASN A 97 24.08 -5.40 -8.11
C ASN A 97 25.61 -5.32 -8.16
N THR A 98 26.21 -6.01 -9.13
CA THR A 98 27.66 -5.96 -9.39
C THR A 98 28.10 -4.71 -10.13
N MET A 99 27.20 -4.09 -10.90
CA MET A 99 27.42 -2.77 -11.50
C MET A 99 26.99 -1.68 -10.51
N GLY A 100 27.97 -0.93 -10.00
CA GLY A 100 27.71 0.22 -9.14
C GLY A 100 27.17 1.40 -9.93
N SER A 101 26.22 2.14 -9.35
CA SER A 101 25.73 3.41 -9.88
C SER A 101 26.04 4.55 -8.92
N TRP A 102 26.66 5.63 -9.42
CA TRP A 102 27.07 6.79 -8.63
C TRP A 102 25.88 7.48 -7.97
N ARG A 103 24.74 7.61 -8.67
CA ARG A 103 23.55 8.29 -8.14
C ARG A 103 22.95 7.59 -6.91
N LEU A 104 23.10 6.27 -6.85
CA LEU A 104 22.57 5.41 -5.78
C LEU A 104 23.46 5.33 -4.53
N ALA A 105 24.63 5.99 -4.55
CA ALA A 105 25.43 6.15 -3.34
C ALA A 105 24.67 7.04 -2.33
N HIS A 106 24.89 6.79 -1.05
CA HIS A 106 24.39 7.62 0.06
C HIS A 106 25.51 8.55 0.56
N PRO A 107 25.19 9.59 1.35
CA PRO A 107 23.84 10.06 1.71
C PRO A 107 23.00 10.56 0.54
N TYR A 108 21.68 10.61 0.73
CA TYR A 108 20.78 11.41 -0.11
C TYR A 108 20.73 12.85 0.41
N ARG A 109 19.77 13.67 -0.02
CA ARG A 109 19.79 15.12 0.24
C ARG A 109 19.51 15.43 1.70
N TYR A 110 18.53 14.73 2.27
CA TYR A 110 18.12 14.89 3.66
C TYR A 110 18.47 13.67 4.48
N LEU A 111 18.44 12.46 3.90
CA LEU A 111 18.56 11.24 4.70
C LEU A 111 19.67 10.26 4.30
N ALA A 112 20.14 9.52 5.28
CA ALA A 112 20.83 8.25 5.13
C ALA A 112 19.98 7.14 5.74
N HIS A 113 19.82 6.06 4.99
CA HIS A 113 18.99 4.93 5.35
C HIS A 113 19.79 3.65 5.36
N ASN A 114 19.79 2.96 6.50
CA ASN A 114 20.22 1.57 6.58
C ASN A 114 18.98 0.69 6.69
N GLY A 115 18.65 -0.04 5.63
CA GLY A 115 17.38 -0.75 5.59
C GLY A 115 16.86 -1.01 4.19
N GLU A 116 15.58 -1.37 4.12
CA GLU A 116 14.81 -1.55 2.88
C GLU A 116 13.34 -1.18 3.15
N ILE A 117 12.74 -0.38 2.25
CA ILE A 117 11.30 -0.07 2.33
C ILE A 117 10.51 -1.10 1.53
N ASN A 118 9.84 -2.04 2.21
CA ASN A 118 9.13 -3.16 1.59
C ASN A 118 7.73 -2.79 1.05
N THR A 119 7.24 -1.60 1.41
CA THR A 119 5.96 -1.02 0.94
C THR A 119 6.13 -0.06 -0.23
N LEU A 120 7.35 0.08 -0.75
CA LEU A 120 7.75 1.11 -1.72
C LEU A 120 6.75 1.29 -2.88
N ARG A 121 6.35 0.19 -3.52
CA ARG A 121 5.47 0.24 -4.70
C ARG A 121 4.12 0.86 -4.37
N GLY A 122 3.52 0.52 -3.23
CA GLY A 122 2.28 1.14 -2.75
C GLY A 122 2.47 2.62 -2.48
N ASN A 123 3.53 2.98 -1.76
CA ASN A 123 3.81 4.37 -1.39
C ASN A 123 4.06 5.26 -2.61
N VAL A 124 4.80 4.77 -3.61
CA VAL A 124 5.02 5.48 -4.87
C VAL A 124 3.71 5.67 -5.64
N ASN A 125 2.87 4.63 -5.73
CA ASN A 125 1.59 4.71 -6.40
C ASN A 125 0.65 5.73 -5.74
N TRP A 126 0.59 5.74 -4.40
CA TRP A 126 -0.23 6.69 -3.65
C TRP A 126 0.32 8.12 -3.71
N MET A 127 1.64 8.30 -3.66
CA MET A 127 2.26 9.61 -3.86
C MET A 127 1.92 10.16 -5.25
N HIS A 128 2.06 9.34 -6.30
CA HIS A 128 1.67 9.71 -7.67
C HIS A 128 0.18 10.08 -7.77
N ALA A 129 -0.71 9.34 -7.10
CA ALA A 129 -2.14 9.66 -7.07
C ALA A 129 -2.45 11.01 -6.37
N ARG A 130 -1.59 11.44 -5.43
CA ARG A 130 -1.74 12.72 -4.70
C ARG A 130 -1.20 13.92 -5.47
N GLU A 131 -0.29 13.73 -6.43
CA GLU A 131 0.33 14.83 -7.18
C GLU A 131 -0.69 15.77 -7.83
N SER A 132 -1.80 15.21 -8.30
CA SER A 132 -2.92 15.95 -8.89
C SER A 132 -3.66 16.90 -7.92
N GLN A 133 -3.52 16.69 -6.60
CA GLN A 133 -4.19 17.49 -5.56
C GLN A 133 -3.25 18.48 -4.87
N PHE A 134 -1.99 18.56 -5.28
CA PHE A 134 -1.02 19.42 -4.61
C PHE A 134 -1.38 20.90 -4.75
N GLU A 135 -1.61 21.52 -3.60
CA GLU A 135 -1.84 22.96 -3.48
C GLU A 135 -0.96 23.51 -2.34
N SER A 136 -0.12 24.50 -2.63
CA SER A 136 0.75 25.10 -1.61
C SER A 136 0.86 26.60 -1.79
N SER A 137 0.53 27.35 -0.74
CA SER A 137 0.71 28.80 -0.68
C SER A 137 2.18 29.22 -0.76
N LEU A 138 3.11 28.32 -0.40
CA LEU A 138 4.55 28.58 -0.40
C LEU A 138 5.17 28.56 -1.80
N PHE A 139 4.56 27.82 -2.72
CA PHE A 139 5.02 27.64 -4.10
C PHE A 139 4.10 28.33 -5.12
N GLY A 140 2.82 28.52 -4.78
CA GLY A 140 1.83 29.09 -5.70
C GLY A 140 1.75 28.28 -7.00
N ILE A 141 1.96 28.94 -8.14
CA ILE A 141 1.93 28.27 -9.45
C ILE A 141 3.11 27.32 -9.68
N ASP A 142 4.21 27.46 -8.94
CA ASP A 142 5.39 26.61 -9.09
C ASP A 142 5.16 25.18 -8.58
N VAL A 143 4.06 24.90 -7.85
CA VAL A 143 3.73 23.56 -7.35
C VAL A 143 3.65 22.53 -8.48
N ALA A 144 3.11 22.92 -9.63
CA ALA A 144 2.99 22.04 -10.79
C ALA A 144 4.36 21.57 -11.34
N LYS A 145 5.46 22.25 -11.00
CA LYS A 145 6.83 21.89 -11.41
C LYS A 145 7.46 20.81 -10.52
N ILE A 146 6.80 20.46 -9.41
CA ILE A 146 7.30 19.47 -8.44
C ILE A 146 7.11 18.05 -8.98
N ALA A 147 5.99 17.80 -9.66
CA ALA A 147 5.66 16.49 -10.21
C ALA A 147 6.59 16.12 -11.39
N PRO A 148 6.99 14.85 -11.54
CA PRO A 148 6.75 13.75 -10.59
C PRO A 148 7.67 13.84 -9.36
N VAL A 149 7.14 13.51 -8.18
CA VAL A 149 7.87 13.52 -6.90
C VAL A 149 8.93 12.42 -6.90
N THR A 150 8.53 11.21 -7.28
CA THR A 150 9.36 10.01 -7.39
C THR A 150 9.46 9.59 -8.86
N LYS A 151 10.63 9.16 -9.29
CA LYS A 151 10.88 8.79 -10.70
C LYS A 151 10.99 7.28 -10.88
N PRO A 152 10.61 6.75 -12.06
CA PRO A 152 10.94 5.38 -12.40
C PRO A 152 12.46 5.13 -12.27
N GLY A 153 12.84 4.06 -11.58
CA GLY A 153 14.24 3.72 -11.34
C GLY A 153 14.91 4.45 -10.17
N ASP A 154 14.15 5.20 -9.36
CA ASP A 154 14.59 5.61 -8.03
C ASP A 154 14.73 4.39 -7.12
N SER A 155 15.73 4.40 -6.24
CA SER A 155 15.77 3.41 -5.16
C SER A 155 14.69 3.69 -4.13
N ASP A 156 14.43 2.71 -3.27
CA ASP A 156 13.56 2.85 -2.10
C ASP A 156 13.88 4.10 -1.27
N THR A 157 15.17 4.29 -0.99
CA THR A 157 15.70 5.38 -0.21
C THR A 157 15.60 6.71 -0.94
N ALA A 158 15.87 6.75 -2.25
CA ALA A 158 15.69 7.96 -3.05
C ALA A 158 14.22 8.42 -3.05
N SER A 159 13.29 7.46 -3.15
CA SER A 159 11.85 7.74 -3.12
C SER A 159 11.41 8.29 -1.76
N LEU A 160 11.94 7.74 -0.67
CA LEU A 160 11.70 8.24 0.69
C LEU A 160 12.29 9.63 0.89
N ASP A 161 13.50 9.90 0.38
CA ASP A 161 14.16 11.21 0.47
C ASP A 161 13.37 12.28 -0.31
N ASN A 162 12.87 11.93 -1.50
CA ASN A 162 12.00 12.80 -2.29
C ASN A 162 10.67 13.12 -1.56
N ALA A 163 10.06 12.12 -0.90
CA ALA A 163 8.83 12.33 -0.12
C ALA A 163 9.09 13.19 1.14
N LEU A 164 10.21 12.95 1.84
CA LEU A 164 10.61 13.74 3.01
C LEU A 164 10.93 15.19 2.64
N GLU A 165 11.67 15.40 1.56
CA GLU A 165 11.97 16.72 1.03
C GLU A 165 10.70 17.47 0.63
N LEU A 166 9.74 16.79 -0.02
CA LEU A 166 8.45 17.39 -0.38
C LEU A 166 7.72 17.93 0.86
N LEU A 167 7.61 17.12 1.92
CA LEU A 167 6.93 17.53 3.16
C LEU A 167 7.63 18.71 3.84
N GLN A 168 8.98 18.70 3.88
CA GLN A 168 9.74 19.80 4.46
C GLN A 168 9.61 21.10 3.66
N MET A 169 9.77 21.01 2.34
CA MET A 169 9.68 22.15 1.44
C MET A 169 8.28 22.79 1.45
N THR A 170 7.26 22.01 1.76
CA THR A 170 5.86 22.45 1.88
C THR A 170 5.46 22.87 3.29
N GLY A 171 6.40 22.90 4.24
CA GLY A 171 6.25 23.56 5.54
C GLY A 171 6.12 22.64 6.76
N ARG A 172 6.36 21.33 6.62
CA ARG A 172 6.44 20.41 7.77
C ARG A 172 7.85 20.46 8.37
N ASP A 173 7.92 20.39 9.69
CA ASP A 173 9.18 20.23 10.41
C ASP A 173 9.76 18.82 10.15
N LEU A 174 11.08 18.66 10.31
CA LEU A 174 11.78 17.40 10.00
C LEU A 174 11.24 16.20 10.80
N ASP A 175 11.06 16.38 12.10
CA ASP A 175 10.52 15.37 13.01
C ASP A 175 9.06 15.00 12.67
N HIS A 176 8.25 16.02 12.35
CA HIS A 176 6.88 15.84 11.92
C HIS A 176 6.79 15.03 10.62
N ALA A 177 7.55 15.40 9.59
CA ALA A 177 7.55 14.70 8.31
C ALA A 177 8.01 13.24 8.44
N LEU A 178 9.04 12.99 9.28
CA LEU A 178 9.51 11.63 9.56
C LEU A 178 8.45 10.79 10.29
N LEU A 179 7.74 11.35 11.27
CA LEU A 179 6.66 10.63 11.96
C LEU A 179 5.42 10.38 11.11
N MET A 180 5.18 11.20 10.08
CA MET A 180 4.15 10.93 9.08
C MET A 180 4.53 9.75 8.19
N LEU A 181 5.78 9.71 7.72
CA LEU A 181 6.25 8.67 6.80
C LEU A 181 6.50 7.34 7.52
N ILE A 182 7.11 7.37 8.70
CA ILE A 182 7.49 6.17 9.46
C ILE A 182 6.89 6.28 10.88
N PRO A 183 5.56 6.12 11.03
CA PRO A 183 4.90 6.20 12.32
C PRO A 183 5.16 4.95 13.17
N GLU A 184 5.09 5.12 14.50
CA GLU A 184 5.06 4.03 15.46
C GLU A 184 3.85 3.11 15.27
N ALA A 185 3.94 1.88 15.78
CA ALA A 185 2.78 1.03 15.98
C ALA A 185 1.87 1.65 17.06
N TRP A 186 0.69 2.14 16.65
CA TRP A 186 -0.22 2.90 17.53
C TRP A 186 -1.57 2.21 17.79
N ASN A 187 -2.08 1.43 16.82
CA ASN A 187 -3.45 0.90 16.85
C ASN A 187 -3.69 -0.03 18.05
N GLN A 188 -2.79 -0.98 18.29
CA GLN A 188 -2.90 -1.96 19.39
C GLN A 188 -2.02 -1.61 20.62
N HIS A 189 -1.49 -0.38 20.68
CA HIS A 189 -0.56 0.00 21.75
C HIS A 189 -1.30 0.51 22.99
N GLU A 190 -1.62 -0.41 23.92
CA GLU A 190 -2.45 -0.12 25.11
C GLU A 190 -1.90 0.99 26.01
N THR A 191 -0.57 1.07 26.19
CA THR A 191 0.08 2.03 27.09
C THR A 191 0.38 3.39 26.46
N MET A 192 -0.06 3.63 25.21
CA MET A 192 0.15 4.91 24.52
C MET A 192 -0.83 5.95 25.07
N THR A 193 -0.37 7.20 25.23
CA THR A 193 -1.26 8.30 25.60
C THR A 193 -2.29 8.57 24.51
N GLN A 194 -3.47 9.04 24.89
CA GLN A 194 -4.56 9.25 23.94
C GLN A 194 -4.20 10.31 22.90
N GLU A 195 -3.54 11.40 23.30
CA GLU A 195 -3.14 12.49 22.41
C GLU A 195 -2.19 11.99 21.31
N LYS A 196 -1.27 11.09 21.67
CA LYS A 196 -0.31 10.48 20.73
C LYS A 196 -1.01 9.49 19.79
N ARG A 197 -1.97 8.72 20.30
CA ARG A 197 -2.81 7.84 19.48
C ARG A 197 -3.64 8.66 18.48
N ASP A 198 -4.26 9.74 18.92
CA ASP A 198 -5.05 10.64 18.09
C ASP A 198 -4.21 11.30 16.99
N PHE A 199 -2.97 11.70 17.31
CA PHE A 199 -2.02 12.22 16.31
C PHE A 199 -1.75 11.22 15.19
N TYR A 200 -1.44 9.96 15.53
CA TYR A 200 -1.16 8.93 14.52
C TYR A 200 -2.41 8.49 13.77
N GLU A 201 -3.55 8.34 14.45
CA GLU A 201 -4.82 8.00 13.80
C GLU A 201 -5.20 9.09 12.78
N TYR A 202 -5.07 10.37 13.15
CA TYR A 202 -5.32 11.48 12.23
C TYR A 202 -4.42 11.41 10.98
N HIS A 203 -3.11 11.25 11.16
CA HIS A 203 -2.18 11.19 10.02
C HIS A 203 -2.36 9.95 9.14
N SER A 204 -2.82 8.83 9.71
CA SER A 204 -3.15 7.64 8.94
C SER A 204 -4.32 7.85 7.96
N SER A 205 -5.11 8.92 8.10
CA SER A 205 -6.21 9.20 7.15
C SER A 205 -5.75 9.68 5.77
N PHE A 206 -4.48 10.09 5.60
CA PHE A 206 -3.95 10.61 4.33
C PHE A 206 -2.48 10.27 4.06
N MET A 207 -1.79 9.59 4.98
CA MET A 207 -0.43 9.08 4.75
C MET A 207 -0.34 7.61 5.20
N GLU A 208 -0.04 6.73 4.25
CA GLU A 208 0.32 5.35 4.53
C GLU A 208 1.77 5.24 5.05
N PRO A 209 2.05 4.31 5.98
CA PRO A 209 3.41 4.08 6.45
C PRO A 209 4.35 3.59 5.34
N TRP A 210 5.53 4.20 5.28
CA TRP A 210 6.70 3.73 4.54
C TRP A 210 7.42 2.67 5.36
N ASP A 211 6.85 1.48 5.36
CA ASP A 211 7.25 0.36 6.20
C ASP A 211 8.44 -0.44 5.65
N GLY A 212 9.09 -1.18 6.54
CA GLY A 212 10.26 -2.01 6.29
C GLY A 212 11.36 -1.80 7.35
N PRO A 213 12.40 -2.65 7.38
CA PRO A 213 13.56 -2.42 8.24
C PRO A 213 14.17 -1.07 7.91
N ALA A 214 14.20 -0.13 8.84
CA ALA A 214 14.72 1.21 8.56
C ALA A 214 15.38 1.83 9.80
N MET A 215 16.68 2.12 9.67
CA MET A 215 17.36 3.07 10.51
C MET A 215 17.62 4.32 9.66
N ILE A 216 16.98 5.42 10.05
CA ILE A 216 17.04 6.70 9.34
C ILE A 216 17.80 7.69 10.19
N VAL A 217 18.79 8.33 9.58
CA VAL A 217 19.37 9.57 10.08
C VAL A 217 19.13 10.63 9.02
N SER A 218 18.44 11.71 9.40
CA SER A 218 18.07 12.79 8.51
C SER A 218 18.50 14.14 9.06
N SER A 219 18.75 15.11 8.19
CA SER A 219 19.04 16.49 8.57
C SER A 219 18.58 17.48 7.52
N ASP A 220 18.09 18.63 7.97
CA ASP A 220 17.80 19.82 7.15
C ASP A 220 18.94 20.87 7.19
N GLY A 221 20.05 20.51 7.83
CA GLY A 221 21.22 21.34 8.10
C GLY A 221 21.15 22.16 9.40
N SER A 222 19.97 22.31 10.01
CA SER A 222 19.80 22.97 11.30
C SER A 222 19.61 21.97 12.43
N ASP A 223 18.84 20.93 12.18
CA ASP A 223 18.59 19.84 13.12
C ASP A 223 18.96 18.48 12.50
N ILE A 224 19.24 17.49 13.35
CA ILE A 224 19.53 16.12 12.94
C ILE A 224 18.57 15.19 13.67
N CYS A 225 17.79 14.42 12.92
CA CYS A 225 16.83 13.47 13.47
C CYS A 225 17.29 12.04 13.21
N ALA A 226 17.30 11.22 14.26
CA ALA A 226 17.47 9.78 14.15
C ALA A 226 16.16 9.08 14.50
N LEU A 227 15.71 8.18 13.62
CA LEU A 227 14.47 7.42 13.77
C LEU A 227 14.71 5.94 13.46
N LEU A 228 14.10 5.07 14.26
CA LEU A 228 14.05 3.65 13.99
C LEU A 228 12.64 3.23 13.58
N ASP A 229 12.56 2.27 12.66
CA ASP A 229 11.30 1.67 12.23
C ASP A 229 10.51 1.07 13.41
N ARG A 230 9.21 0.88 13.19
CA ARG A 230 8.26 0.38 14.20
C ARG A 230 8.65 -0.96 14.83
N ASN A 231 9.39 -1.80 14.11
CA ASN A 231 9.80 -3.14 14.53
C ASN A 231 11.22 -3.14 15.12
N GLY A 232 12.00 -2.10 14.86
CA GLY A 232 13.38 -1.95 15.32
C GLY A 232 14.33 -2.98 14.70
N LEU A 233 14.18 -3.24 13.40
CA LEU A 233 14.87 -4.33 12.70
C LEU A 233 16.33 -4.02 12.39
N ARG A 234 16.79 -2.79 12.67
CA ARG A 234 18.17 -2.35 12.44
C ARG A 234 18.83 -1.87 13.73
N PRO A 235 20.12 -2.15 13.94
CA PRO A 235 20.81 -1.69 15.13
C PRO A 235 21.11 -0.19 15.02
N PHE A 236 20.92 0.52 16.14
CA PHE A 236 21.34 1.92 16.29
C PHE A 236 21.90 2.15 17.68
N ARG A 237 23.15 2.63 17.75
CA ARG A 237 23.89 2.88 18.99
C ARG A 237 24.46 4.28 18.95
N TYR A 238 24.50 4.91 20.12
CA TYR A 238 25.12 6.22 20.24
C TYR A 238 25.82 6.39 21.59
N LEU A 239 26.78 7.30 21.63
CA LEU A 239 27.44 7.74 22.85
C LEU A 239 27.57 9.26 22.82
N VAL A 240 27.57 9.85 24.00
CA VAL A 240 27.81 11.28 24.19
C VAL A 240 29.07 11.44 25.04
N THR A 241 29.98 12.31 24.60
CA THR A 241 31.20 12.60 25.35
C THR A 241 30.98 13.67 26.42
N ASN A 242 31.96 13.86 27.30
CA ASN A 242 31.95 14.94 28.29
C ASN A 242 32.04 16.34 27.65
N GLU A 243 32.49 16.42 26.40
CA GLU A 243 32.49 17.64 25.55
C GLU A 243 31.20 17.79 24.72
N ASP A 244 30.15 17.03 25.06
CA ASP A 244 28.85 17.02 24.38
C ASP A 244 28.92 16.69 22.86
N LYS A 245 29.96 15.94 22.43
CA LYS A 245 30.00 15.35 21.10
C LYS A 245 29.15 14.10 21.06
N LEU A 246 28.19 14.06 20.13
CA LEU A 246 27.39 12.88 19.84
C LEU A 246 28.05 12.04 18.74
N VAL A 247 28.32 10.76 19.04
CA VAL A 247 28.74 9.77 18.05
C VAL A 247 27.64 8.72 17.95
N MET A 248 27.07 8.56 16.76
CA MET A 248 26.02 7.59 16.49
C MET A 248 26.35 6.74 15.26
N ALA A 249 26.03 5.45 15.33
CA ALA A 249 26.30 4.49 14.27
C ALA A 249 25.44 3.23 14.40
N SER A 250 25.46 2.39 13.36
CA SER A 250 24.86 1.06 13.39
C SER A 250 25.56 0.12 14.38
N GLU A 251 26.83 0.38 14.71
CA GLU A 251 27.66 -0.44 15.59
C GLU A 251 28.41 0.42 16.62
N THR A 252 28.88 -0.21 17.70
CA THR A 252 29.74 0.46 18.69
C THR A 252 31.21 0.30 18.32
N GLY A 253 32.03 1.33 18.56
CA GLY A 253 33.48 1.26 18.33
C GLY A 253 33.93 1.75 16.95
N VAL A 254 33.05 2.45 16.22
CA VAL A 254 33.39 3.06 14.92
C VAL A 254 34.39 4.22 15.03
N LEU A 255 34.44 4.88 16.19
CA LEU A 255 35.41 5.91 16.52
C LEU A 255 36.05 5.54 17.86
N GLU A 256 37.37 5.74 17.96
CA GLU A 256 38.09 5.58 19.21
C GLU A 256 37.79 6.76 20.13
N VAL A 257 36.96 6.52 21.14
CA VAL A 257 36.64 7.48 22.20
C VAL A 257 37.15 6.92 23.53
N PRO A 258 38.06 7.61 24.24
CA PRO A 258 38.57 7.15 25.53
C PRO A 258 37.41 6.90 26.52
N PRO A 259 37.39 5.78 27.26
CA PRO A 259 36.30 5.48 28.19
C PRO A 259 36.05 6.56 29.25
N ALA A 260 37.10 7.30 29.65
CA ALA A 260 37.00 8.41 30.59
C ALA A 260 36.23 9.62 30.03
N ASP A 261 36.20 9.78 28.71
CA ASP A 261 35.53 10.89 28.03
C ASP A 261 34.06 10.58 27.71
N VAL A 262 33.59 9.35 27.97
CA VAL A 262 32.21 8.96 27.70
C VAL A 262 31.31 9.38 28.87
N LYS A 263 30.39 10.31 28.58
CA LYS A 263 29.36 10.77 29.53
C LYS A 263 28.28 9.71 29.70
N TYR A 264 27.74 9.19 28.60
CA TYR A 264 26.81 8.06 28.60
C TYR A 264 26.73 7.36 27.23
N LYS A 265 26.16 6.15 27.21
CA LYS A 265 25.89 5.34 26.01
C LYS A 265 24.41 4.98 25.93
N GLY A 266 23.85 4.96 24.73
CA GLY A 266 22.44 4.66 24.48
C GLY A 266 22.23 3.79 23.23
N ARG A 267 20.98 3.36 23.05
CA ARG A 267 20.49 2.70 21.85
C ARG A 267 19.09 3.21 21.51
N LEU A 268 18.77 3.26 20.23
CA LEU A 268 17.40 3.56 19.81
C LEU A 268 16.56 2.28 19.92
N GLN A 269 15.32 2.41 20.37
CA GLN A 269 14.36 1.32 20.51
C GLN A 269 13.35 1.35 19.35
N PRO A 270 12.60 0.27 19.08
CA PRO A 270 11.59 0.24 18.02
C PRO A 270 10.65 1.45 18.07
N GLY A 271 10.48 2.13 16.94
CA GLY A 271 9.62 3.30 16.79
C GLY A 271 10.06 4.56 17.54
N ARG A 272 11.21 4.56 18.23
CA ARG A 272 11.71 5.72 18.96
C ARG A 272 12.56 6.63 18.07
N MET A 273 12.60 7.91 18.43
CA MET A 273 13.42 8.92 17.76
C MET A 273 14.11 9.86 18.76
N PHE A 274 15.09 10.60 18.29
CA PHE A 274 15.56 11.82 18.95
C PHE A 274 15.97 12.86 17.91
N LEU A 275 15.97 14.12 18.33
CA LEU A 275 16.40 15.26 17.52
C LEU A 275 17.60 15.91 18.19
N VAL A 276 18.65 16.17 17.44
CA VAL A 276 19.77 17.00 17.86
C VAL A 276 19.51 18.37 17.28
N SER A 277 19.21 19.35 18.13
CA SER A 277 19.07 20.72 17.67
C SER A 277 20.37 21.46 17.80
N LEU A 278 20.92 21.93 16.67
CA LEU A 278 22.15 22.72 16.68
C LEU A 278 21.90 24.13 17.23
N GLN A 279 20.67 24.63 17.08
CA GLN A 279 20.26 25.92 17.63
C GLN A 279 20.13 25.88 19.15
N GLU A 280 19.48 24.84 19.71
CA GLU A 280 19.34 24.69 21.16
C GLU A 280 20.58 24.07 21.83
N GLY A 281 21.47 23.46 21.05
CA GLY A 281 22.69 22.81 21.55
C GLY A 281 22.41 21.58 22.41
N ARG A 282 21.31 20.86 22.16
CA ARG A 282 20.91 19.70 22.98
C ARG A 282 20.25 18.59 22.17
N ILE A 283 20.21 17.41 22.78
CA ILE A 283 19.43 16.26 22.30
C ILE A 283 18.02 16.34 22.92
N ILE A 284 17.02 16.42 22.06
CA ILE A 284 15.59 16.37 22.40
C ILE A 284 15.13 14.92 22.27
N GLY A 285 14.61 14.38 23.37
CA GLY A 285 14.20 12.99 23.45
C GLY A 285 12.84 12.70 22.82
N ASP A 286 12.57 11.42 22.62
CA ASP A 286 11.35 10.89 22.00
C ASP A 286 10.04 11.44 22.58
N GLU A 287 9.91 11.41 23.91
CA GLU A 287 8.67 11.79 24.60
C GLU A 287 8.38 13.29 24.44
N GLU A 288 9.41 14.13 24.50
CA GLU A 288 9.27 15.59 24.35
C GLU A 288 8.83 15.93 22.93
N LEU A 289 9.50 15.36 21.91
CA LEU A 289 9.18 15.59 20.50
C LEU A 289 7.74 15.18 20.18
N LYS A 290 7.38 13.94 20.54
CA LYS A 290 6.07 13.39 20.21
C LYS A 290 4.95 14.04 20.99
N SER A 291 5.18 14.41 22.25
CA SER A 291 4.20 15.16 23.04
C SER A 291 3.96 16.54 22.45
N LYS A 292 5.03 17.25 22.04
CA LYS A 292 4.91 18.57 21.38
C LYS A 292 4.09 18.47 20.08
N LEU A 293 4.36 17.48 19.24
CA LEU A 293 3.65 17.28 17.97
C LEU A 293 2.20 16.83 18.18
N ALA A 294 1.96 15.90 19.11
CA ALA A 294 0.62 15.41 19.43
C ALA A 294 -0.29 16.51 19.98
N ASN A 295 0.27 17.50 20.68
CA ASN A 295 -0.48 18.64 21.22
C ASN A 295 -0.48 19.88 20.31
N ARG A 296 0.10 19.80 19.10
CA ARG A 296 0.16 20.93 18.15
C ARG A 296 -1.23 21.37 17.68
N ASN A 297 -2.12 20.40 17.46
CA ASN A 297 -3.50 20.61 17.01
C ASN A 297 -4.45 19.72 17.84
N PRO A 298 -5.75 20.04 17.91
CA PRO A 298 -6.72 19.24 18.67
C PRO A 298 -7.17 18.00 17.87
N TYR A 299 -6.24 17.09 17.52
CA TYR A 299 -6.50 15.93 16.67
C TYR A 299 -7.62 15.03 17.20
N GLY A 300 -7.66 14.78 18.51
CA GLY A 300 -8.72 13.98 19.13
C GLY A 300 -10.12 14.58 18.95
N GLN A 301 -10.24 15.91 19.03
CA GLN A 301 -11.50 16.59 18.75
C GLN A 301 -11.87 16.50 17.26
N TRP A 302 -10.90 16.67 16.36
CA TRP A 302 -11.15 16.54 14.92
C TRP A 302 -11.63 15.13 14.56
N LEU A 303 -10.98 14.10 15.10
CA LEU A 303 -11.38 12.71 14.94
C LEU A 303 -12.79 12.49 15.47
N LYS A 304 -13.08 12.90 16.70
CA LYS A 304 -14.41 12.73 17.30
C LYS A 304 -15.54 13.40 16.49
N ASP A 305 -15.28 14.56 15.90
CA ASP A 305 -16.30 15.33 15.18
C ASP A 305 -16.46 14.94 13.71
N ASN A 306 -15.48 14.26 13.10
CA ASN A 306 -15.46 14.02 11.65
C ASN A 306 -15.28 12.55 11.25
N LYS A 307 -14.65 11.71 12.08
CA LYS A 307 -14.50 10.27 11.81
C LYS A 307 -15.85 9.59 11.97
N LEU A 308 -16.26 8.82 10.96
CA LEU A 308 -17.40 7.92 11.08
C LEU A 308 -16.90 6.50 11.32
N THR A 309 -17.57 5.77 12.20
CA THR A 309 -17.40 4.32 12.38
C THR A 309 -18.70 3.60 12.00
N LEU A 310 -18.65 2.28 11.83
CA LEU A 310 -19.86 1.49 11.54
C LEU A 310 -20.93 1.61 12.63
N GLY A 311 -20.51 1.77 13.90
CA GLY A 311 -21.42 1.97 15.03
C GLY A 311 -22.16 3.31 15.04
N ASP A 312 -21.69 4.30 14.27
CA ASP A 312 -22.36 5.59 14.12
C ASP A 312 -23.44 5.57 13.02
N LEU A 313 -23.49 4.51 12.20
CA LEU A 313 -24.43 4.37 11.11
C LEU A 313 -25.74 3.75 11.60
N PRO A 314 -26.89 4.13 11.01
CA PRO A 314 -28.17 3.56 11.39
C PRO A 314 -28.18 2.05 11.13
N GLU A 315 -28.76 1.29 12.04
CA GLU A 315 -29.01 -0.14 11.82
C GLU A 315 -29.91 -0.32 10.58
N VAL A 316 -29.54 -1.28 9.74
CA VAL A 316 -30.29 -1.64 8.55
C VAL A 316 -30.80 -3.05 8.75
N ALA A 317 -32.05 -3.30 8.34
CA ALA A 317 -32.63 -4.63 8.39
C ALA A 317 -31.79 -5.60 7.55
N GLU A 318 -31.56 -6.80 8.09
CA GLU A 318 -30.82 -7.84 7.39
C GLU A 318 -31.52 -8.19 6.06
N ALA A 319 -30.72 -8.35 5.00
CA ALA A 319 -31.24 -8.75 3.70
C ALA A 319 -31.89 -10.14 3.78
N SER A 320 -32.98 -10.34 3.03
CA SER A 320 -33.62 -11.65 2.97
C SER A 320 -32.65 -12.73 2.51
N PRO A 321 -32.68 -13.93 3.11
CA PRO A 321 -31.84 -15.04 2.68
C PRO A 321 -32.05 -15.35 1.19
N MET A 322 -30.95 -15.63 0.50
CA MET A 322 -30.98 -16.08 -0.89
C MET A 322 -31.65 -17.46 -0.97
N ASP A 323 -32.43 -17.70 -2.03
CA ASP A 323 -33.02 -19.01 -2.24
C ASP A 323 -31.93 -20.06 -2.52
N ALA A 324 -32.14 -21.29 -2.07
CA ALA A 324 -31.16 -22.36 -2.23
C ALA A 324 -30.87 -22.70 -3.71
N SER A 325 -31.87 -22.57 -4.59
CA SER A 325 -31.67 -22.82 -6.03
C SER A 325 -30.91 -21.68 -6.71
N GLU A 326 -31.17 -20.44 -6.31
CA GLU A 326 -30.45 -19.26 -6.76
C GLU A 326 -28.98 -19.29 -6.31
N LEU A 327 -28.72 -19.68 -5.06
CA LEU A 327 -27.38 -19.81 -4.50
C LEU A 327 -26.50 -20.75 -5.32
N VAL A 328 -27.00 -21.95 -5.66
CA VAL A 328 -26.24 -22.93 -6.44
C VAL A 328 -25.97 -22.42 -7.86
N GLN A 329 -26.95 -21.77 -8.49
CA GLN A 329 -26.76 -21.18 -9.83
C GLN A 329 -25.69 -20.09 -9.82
N LEU A 330 -25.72 -19.19 -8.85
CA LEU A 330 -24.70 -18.15 -8.73
C LEU A 330 -23.33 -18.76 -8.41
N GLN A 331 -23.23 -19.71 -7.50
CA GLN A 331 -21.98 -20.42 -7.22
C GLN A 331 -21.37 -21.01 -8.49
N GLN A 332 -22.17 -21.62 -9.37
CA GLN A 332 -21.70 -22.11 -10.66
C GLN A 332 -21.22 -20.97 -11.59
N ALA A 333 -21.96 -19.86 -11.67
CA ALA A 333 -21.58 -18.71 -12.50
C ALA A 333 -20.25 -18.07 -12.07
N PHE A 334 -20.00 -18.01 -10.76
CA PHE A 334 -18.76 -17.51 -10.15
C PHE A 334 -17.64 -18.59 -10.06
N GLY A 335 -17.90 -19.80 -10.56
CA GLY A 335 -16.91 -20.88 -10.68
C GLY A 335 -16.54 -21.55 -9.35
N TYR A 336 -17.43 -21.58 -8.36
CA TYR A 336 -17.23 -22.34 -7.13
C TYR A 336 -17.20 -23.84 -7.41
N THR A 337 -16.27 -24.54 -6.77
CA THR A 337 -16.19 -26.00 -6.83
C THR A 337 -16.61 -26.65 -5.51
N ILE A 338 -17.07 -27.90 -5.54
CA ILE A 338 -17.36 -28.66 -4.31
C ILE A 338 -16.10 -28.77 -3.43
N GLU A 339 -14.93 -28.93 -4.04
CA GLU A 339 -13.66 -29.03 -3.32
C GLU A 339 -13.34 -27.74 -2.57
N GLU A 340 -13.43 -26.59 -3.24
CA GLU A 340 -13.25 -25.28 -2.59
C GLU A 340 -14.21 -25.11 -1.41
N ILE A 341 -15.50 -25.40 -1.62
CA ILE A 341 -16.51 -25.25 -0.58
C ILE A 341 -16.20 -26.17 0.61
N ARG A 342 -15.95 -27.46 0.36
CA ARG A 342 -15.75 -28.45 1.43
C ARG A 342 -14.39 -28.34 2.13
N MET A 343 -13.32 -28.12 1.37
CA MET A 343 -11.96 -28.16 1.90
C MET A 343 -11.48 -26.81 2.40
N LEU A 344 -11.98 -25.69 1.84
CA LEU A 344 -11.54 -24.35 2.20
C LEU A 344 -12.63 -23.61 2.98
N THR A 345 -13.76 -23.33 2.33
CA THR A 345 -14.78 -22.42 2.86
C THR A 345 -15.42 -22.96 4.14
N SER A 346 -15.75 -24.26 4.19
CA SER A 346 -16.27 -24.92 5.41
C SER A 346 -15.30 -24.86 6.57
N VAL A 347 -13.99 -25.07 6.32
CA VAL A 347 -12.95 -25.02 7.37
C VAL A 347 -12.81 -23.62 7.92
N MET A 348 -12.78 -22.62 7.03
CA MET A 348 -12.74 -21.20 7.41
C MET A 348 -13.93 -20.82 8.28
N ALA A 349 -15.14 -21.25 7.90
CA ALA A 349 -16.36 -21.00 8.66
C ALA A 349 -16.36 -21.66 10.05
N GLN A 350 -15.84 -22.88 10.16
CA GLN A 350 -15.82 -23.65 11.41
C GLN A 350 -14.72 -23.22 12.38
N GLN A 351 -13.50 -22.99 11.88
CA GLN A 351 -12.31 -22.81 12.70
C GLN A 351 -11.90 -21.34 12.85
N GLY A 352 -12.39 -20.46 11.96
CA GLY A 352 -11.94 -19.07 11.91
C GLY A 352 -10.47 -18.92 11.49
N THR A 353 -9.94 -19.92 10.78
CA THR A 353 -8.58 -19.97 10.23
C THR A 353 -8.60 -20.60 8.83
N GLU A 354 -7.63 -20.27 8.00
CA GLU A 354 -7.49 -20.90 6.67
C GLU A 354 -7.28 -22.43 6.79
N ALA A 355 -7.67 -23.17 5.75
CA ALA A 355 -7.43 -24.60 5.70
C ALA A 355 -5.94 -24.92 5.54
N ILE A 356 -5.49 -25.99 6.20
CA ILE A 356 -4.12 -26.50 6.10
C ILE A 356 -4.12 -27.74 5.23
N GLY A 357 -3.22 -27.76 4.23
CA GLY A 357 -2.95 -28.91 3.36
C GLY A 357 -1.47 -29.30 3.37
N SER A 358 -1.12 -30.32 2.60
CA SER A 358 0.25 -30.78 2.37
C SER A 358 0.46 -31.18 0.91
N MET A 359 1.70 -31.54 0.53
CA MET A 359 2.16 -31.78 -0.85
C MET A 359 2.30 -30.51 -1.71
N GLY A 360 2.91 -30.66 -2.89
CA GLY A 360 3.04 -29.60 -3.88
C GLY A 360 1.75 -29.36 -4.66
N ASN A 361 1.65 -28.22 -5.33
CA ASN A 361 0.58 -27.96 -6.29
C ASN A 361 0.95 -28.57 -7.65
N ASP A 362 0.37 -29.72 -7.96
CA ASP A 362 0.58 -30.44 -9.23
C ASP A 362 -0.43 -30.03 -10.33
N ALA A 363 -1.29 -29.05 -10.08
CA ALA A 363 -2.20 -28.51 -11.08
C ALA A 363 -1.45 -27.71 -12.16
N PRO A 364 -1.91 -27.71 -13.42
CA PRO A 364 -1.31 -26.87 -14.46
C PRO A 364 -1.44 -25.40 -14.09
N LEU A 365 -0.52 -24.58 -14.61
CA LEU A 365 -0.67 -23.12 -14.58
C LEU A 365 -2.00 -22.73 -15.24
N ALA A 366 -2.64 -21.67 -14.76
CA ALA A 366 -3.98 -21.25 -15.23
C ALA A 366 -4.08 -21.16 -16.75
N VAL A 367 -3.09 -20.53 -17.40
CA VAL A 367 -3.03 -20.37 -18.87
C VAL A 367 -2.83 -21.69 -19.65
N LEU A 368 -2.41 -22.77 -18.98
CA LEU A 368 -2.22 -24.11 -19.55
C LEU A 368 -3.33 -25.08 -19.14
N SER A 369 -4.35 -24.61 -18.42
CA SER A 369 -5.44 -25.46 -17.95
C SER A 369 -6.45 -25.74 -19.06
N ASP A 370 -6.99 -26.96 -19.08
CA ASP A 370 -8.12 -27.33 -19.94
C ASP A 370 -9.49 -26.93 -19.34
N GLN A 371 -9.51 -26.27 -18.17
CA GLN A 371 -10.73 -25.78 -17.51
C GLN A 371 -10.73 -24.25 -17.43
N ASN A 372 -11.91 -23.65 -17.52
CA ASN A 372 -12.09 -22.20 -17.40
C ASN A 372 -11.62 -21.67 -16.05
N GLN A 373 -10.63 -20.77 -16.07
CA GLN A 373 -9.99 -20.26 -14.87
C GLN A 373 -10.61 -18.95 -14.40
N ILE A 374 -10.57 -18.70 -13.09
CA ILE A 374 -10.88 -17.37 -12.55
C ILE A 374 -9.64 -16.49 -12.65
N VAL A 375 -9.84 -15.17 -12.82
CA VAL A 375 -8.76 -14.20 -13.05
C VAL A 375 -7.71 -14.24 -11.93
N PHE A 376 -8.12 -14.55 -10.69
CA PHE A 376 -7.21 -14.69 -9.55
C PHE A 376 -6.09 -15.71 -9.78
N ASN A 377 -6.36 -16.82 -10.49
CA ASN A 377 -5.40 -17.92 -10.65
C ASN A 377 -4.18 -17.58 -11.51
N TYR A 378 -4.27 -16.50 -12.30
CA TYR A 378 -3.17 -15.97 -13.11
C TYR A 378 -2.14 -15.19 -12.28
N PHE A 379 -2.47 -14.82 -11.04
CA PHE A 379 -1.57 -14.06 -10.17
C PHE A 379 -0.91 -14.95 -9.13
N LYS A 380 0.33 -14.63 -8.79
CA LYS A 380 1.13 -15.29 -7.74
C LYS A 380 1.60 -14.26 -6.74
N GLN A 381 1.49 -14.59 -5.45
CA GLN A 381 1.95 -13.73 -4.36
C GLN A 381 3.47 -13.61 -4.41
N LEU A 382 3.97 -12.38 -4.35
CA LEU A 382 5.38 -12.14 -4.08
C LEU A 382 5.65 -12.30 -2.58
N PHE A 383 6.88 -12.63 -2.24
CA PHE A 383 7.33 -12.75 -0.85
C PHE A 383 8.78 -12.29 -0.73
N ALA A 384 9.14 -11.80 0.45
CA ALA A 384 10.48 -11.31 0.73
C ALA A 384 11.47 -12.48 0.80
N GLN A 385 12.65 -12.30 0.22
CA GLN A 385 13.76 -13.25 0.30
C GLN A 385 15.06 -12.50 0.52
N VAL A 386 15.74 -12.76 1.65
CA VAL A 386 17.07 -12.25 2.03
C VAL A 386 17.14 -10.73 2.28
N THR A 387 16.55 -9.90 1.42
CA THR A 387 16.71 -8.44 1.43
C THR A 387 16.03 -7.80 2.66
N ASN A 388 14.82 -8.24 2.96
CA ASN A 388 14.09 -7.93 4.19
C ASN A 388 13.50 -9.20 4.85
N PRO A 389 13.37 -9.24 6.19
CA PRO A 389 12.75 -10.36 6.87
C PRO A 389 11.21 -10.32 6.72
N PRO A 390 10.54 -11.48 6.59
CA PRO A 390 9.09 -11.55 6.77
C PRO A 390 8.74 -11.31 8.25
N LEU A 391 7.50 -10.89 8.49
CA LEU A 391 6.94 -10.63 9.82
C LEU A 391 6.17 -11.87 10.33
N ASP A 392 6.31 -12.17 11.63
CA ASP A 392 5.46 -13.17 12.29
C ASP A 392 4.12 -12.53 12.69
N ALA A 393 3.11 -12.69 11.83
CA ALA A 393 1.77 -12.13 12.04
C ALA A 393 1.05 -12.59 13.32
N ILE A 394 1.53 -13.66 13.98
CA ILE A 394 0.92 -14.19 15.21
C ILE A 394 1.66 -13.67 16.44
N ARG A 395 3.00 -13.73 16.44
CA ARG A 395 3.81 -13.31 17.60
C ARG A 395 4.00 -11.80 17.67
N GLU A 396 3.93 -11.12 16.53
CA GLU A 396 4.15 -9.68 16.40
C GLU A 396 2.85 -8.97 16.00
N GLU A 397 1.70 -9.48 16.45
CA GLU A 397 0.37 -8.93 16.13
C GLU A 397 0.25 -7.43 16.48
N LEU A 398 0.89 -6.99 17.58
CA LEU A 398 0.85 -5.61 18.09
C LEU A 398 1.35 -4.55 17.09
N VAL A 399 2.22 -4.94 16.15
CA VAL A 399 2.74 -4.01 15.12
C VAL A 399 1.87 -3.98 13.86
N THR A 400 0.90 -4.89 13.77
CA THR A 400 0.05 -5.08 12.61
C THR A 400 -1.28 -4.34 12.70
N SER A 401 -1.88 -4.02 11.55
CA SER A 401 -3.21 -3.39 11.50
C SER A 401 -3.96 -3.71 10.21
N LEU A 402 -5.21 -4.14 10.37
CA LEU A 402 -6.20 -4.24 9.28
C LEU A 402 -7.13 -3.02 9.22
N GLY A 403 -7.04 -2.12 10.20
CA GLY A 403 -7.84 -0.90 10.22
C GLY A 403 -7.41 0.07 9.12
N THR A 404 -8.37 0.69 8.44
CA THR A 404 -8.10 1.66 7.37
C THR A 404 -9.23 2.69 7.21
N PHE A 405 -8.85 3.88 6.75
CA PHE A 405 -9.79 4.89 6.31
C PHE A 405 -10.23 4.67 4.85
N ILE A 406 -11.53 4.90 4.62
CA ILE A 406 -12.16 4.84 3.30
C ILE A 406 -12.94 6.13 3.05
N GLY A 407 -12.52 6.90 2.05
CA GLY A 407 -13.19 8.12 1.63
C GLY A 407 -12.32 8.98 0.72
N SER A 408 -12.65 10.27 0.68
CA SER A 408 -11.85 11.27 0.00
C SER A 408 -10.71 11.75 0.91
N GLU A 409 -9.49 11.66 0.41
CA GLU A 409 -8.33 12.35 0.97
C GLU A 409 -8.42 13.85 0.66
N GLN A 410 -7.62 14.64 1.38
CA GLN A 410 -7.46 16.09 1.18
C GLN A 410 -6.00 16.40 0.80
N ASN A 411 -5.68 17.66 0.53
CA ASN A 411 -4.34 18.09 0.17
C ASN A 411 -3.29 17.76 1.26
N LEU A 412 -2.26 17.01 0.87
CA LEU A 412 -1.22 16.46 1.74
C LEU A 412 -0.48 17.51 2.60
N PHE A 413 -0.40 18.76 2.12
CA PHE A 413 0.42 19.79 2.76
C PHE A 413 -0.28 20.52 3.91
N GLU A 414 -1.59 20.35 4.07
CA GLU A 414 -2.37 21.02 5.11
C GLU A 414 -2.75 20.09 6.28
N GLU A 415 -3.11 20.69 7.41
CA GLU A 415 -3.67 19.99 8.57
C GLU A 415 -5.03 20.59 8.88
N THR A 416 -6.10 19.89 8.50
CA THR A 416 -7.48 20.35 8.71
C THR A 416 -8.39 19.23 9.25
N PRO A 417 -9.49 19.55 9.94
CA PRO A 417 -10.46 18.55 10.41
C PRO A 417 -11.07 17.69 9.28
N LYS A 418 -11.08 18.21 8.04
CA LYS A 418 -11.66 17.52 6.87
C LYS A 418 -10.88 16.26 6.49
N HIS A 419 -9.61 16.15 6.83
CA HIS A 419 -8.78 14.97 6.50
C HIS A 419 -9.37 13.69 7.09
N CYS A 420 -9.81 13.75 8.35
CA CYS A 420 -10.40 12.62 9.04
C CYS A 420 -11.92 12.46 8.79
N ARG A 421 -12.51 13.23 7.88
CA ARG A 421 -13.91 13.09 7.46
C ARG A 421 -14.10 11.91 6.51
N GLN A 422 -13.85 10.72 7.04
CA GLN A 422 -13.83 9.46 6.32
C GLN A 422 -14.47 8.37 7.17
N LEU A 423 -14.78 7.22 6.55
CA LEU A 423 -15.25 6.05 7.28
C LEU A 423 -14.04 5.26 7.74
N TRP A 424 -13.91 5.04 9.04
CA TRP A 424 -12.97 4.10 9.62
C TRP A 424 -13.58 2.71 9.63
N LEU A 425 -12.85 1.75 9.07
CA LEU A 425 -13.15 0.32 9.17
C LEU A 425 -12.06 -0.36 9.98
N GLU A 426 -12.46 -1.27 10.87
CA GLU A 426 -11.52 -2.12 11.62
C GLU A 426 -10.92 -3.22 10.74
N SER A 427 -11.65 -3.62 9.70
CA SER A 427 -11.31 -4.70 8.78
C SER A 427 -11.69 -4.32 7.35
N PRO A 428 -10.90 -4.74 6.34
CA PRO A 428 -11.28 -4.59 4.95
C PRO A 428 -12.34 -5.61 4.50
N ILE A 429 -12.77 -6.54 5.37
CA ILE A 429 -13.75 -7.58 5.02
C ILE A 429 -15.07 -7.28 5.71
N LEU A 430 -16.13 -7.11 4.92
CA LEU A 430 -17.42 -6.62 5.41
C LEU A 430 -18.47 -7.73 5.44
N SER A 431 -19.29 -7.74 6.49
CA SER A 431 -20.56 -8.47 6.51
C SER A 431 -21.60 -7.82 5.58
N ASP A 432 -22.67 -8.54 5.28
CA ASP A 432 -23.78 -8.01 4.48
C ASP A 432 -24.48 -6.84 5.18
N GLU A 433 -24.57 -6.88 6.52
CA GLU A 433 -25.14 -5.82 7.34
C GLU A 433 -24.30 -4.54 7.28
N GLU A 434 -22.98 -4.67 7.47
CA GLU A 434 -22.05 -3.54 7.42
C GLU A 434 -22.06 -2.87 6.05
N LEU A 435 -22.08 -3.66 4.97
CA LEU A 435 -22.20 -3.11 3.62
C LEU A 435 -23.54 -2.37 3.43
N ALA A 436 -24.65 -2.93 3.94
CA ALA A 436 -25.96 -2.30 3.83
C ALA A 436 -25.99 -0.93 4.55
N GLN A 437 -25.33 -0.82 5.72
CA GLN A 437 -25.15 0.46 6.41
C GLN A 437 -24.37 1.46 5.54
N ILE A 438 -23.27 1.02 4.93
CA ILE A 438 -22.42 1.88 4.08
C ILE A 438 -23.15 2.35 2.82
N LYS A 439 -23.99 1.49 2.21
CA LYS A 439 -24.78 1.84 1.02
C LYS A 439 -25.80 2.94 1.27
N ASN A 440 -26.38 2.96 2.47
CA ASN A 440 -27.37 3.97 2.88
C ASN A 440 -26.73 5.28 3.37
N LEU A 441 -25.41 5.37 3.35
CA LEU A 441 -24.68 6.52 3.86
C LEU A 441 -24.78 7.71 2.89
N ASN A 442 -25.47 8.75 3.36
CA ASN A 442 -25.62 10.04 2.68
C ASN A 442 -25.64 11.18 3.71
N GLN A 443 -24.49 11.48 4.32
CA GLN A 443 -24.35 12.48 5.37
C GLN A 443 -23.03 13.26 5.23
N ASP A 444 -23.04 14.57 5.51
CA ASP A 444 -21.85 15.42 5.70
C ASP A 444 -20.75 15.39 4.62
N GLY A 445 -21.10 15.20 3.35
CA GLY A 445 -20.12 15.09 2.24
C GLY A 445 -19.52 13.68 2.11
N ILE A 446 -20.04 12.74 2.90
CA ILE A 446 -19.79 11.32 2.76
C ILE A 446 -21.01 10.72 2.07
N ARG A 447 -20.86 10.43 0.77
CA ARG A 447 -21.93 9.88 -0.06
C ARG A 447 -21.43 8.61 -0.73
N THR A 448 -22.23 7.56 -0.61
CA THR A 448 -22.01 6.28 -1.28
C THR A 448 -22.91 6.16 -2.50
N VAL A 449 -22.39 5.57 -3.58
CA VAL A 449 -23.18 5.13 -4.73
C VAL A 449 -22.82 3.70 -5.07
N THR A 450 -23.81 2.90 -5.49
CA THR A 450 -23.58 1.55 -6.00
C THR A 450 -23.62 1.56 -7.52
N LEU A 451 -22.57 1.05 -8.16
CA LEU A 451 -22.47 0.87 -9.60
C LEU A 451 -22.49 -0.62 -9.93
N SER A 452 -23.23 -0.99 -10.98
CA SER A 452 -23.32 -2.38 -11.43
C SER A 452 -22.06 -2.78 -12.18
N ALA A 453 -21.42 -3.86 -11.74
CA ALA A 453 -20.29 -4.52 -12.36
C ALA A 453 -20.78 -5.77 -13.13
N LEU A 454 -21.78 -5.59 -13.99
CA LEU A 454 -22.36 -6.62 -14.84
C LEU A 454 -22.16 -6.25 -16.32
N TYR A 455 -22.13 -7.25 -17.20
CA TYR A 455 -22.15 -7.05 -18.64
C TYR A 455 -23.22 -7.92 -19.30
N ASP A 456 -23.78 -7.41 -20.40
CA ASP A 456 -24.76 -8.13 -21.20
C ASP A 456 -24.04 -9.20 -22.02
N ARG A 457 -24.26 -10.48 -21.69
CA ARG A 457 -23.62 -11.58 -22.41
C ARG A 457 -24.07 -11.68 -23.87
N ASP A 458 -25.27 -11.22 -24.18
CA ASP A 458 -25.87 -11.31 -25.51
C ASP A 458 -25.34 -10.21 -26.45
N ALA A 459 -24.57 -9.25 -25.92
CA ALA A 459 -23.98 -8.16 -26.70
C ALA A 459 -22.78 -8.59 -27.58
N GLY A 460 -22.31 -9.84 -27.45
CA GLY A 460 -21.29 -10.43 -28.31
C GLY A 460 -19.85 -10.04 -27.95
N GLU A 461 -18.96 -10.10 -28.94
CA GLU A 461 -17.53 -9.79 -28.76
C GLU A 461 -17.32 -8.35 -28.24
N GLY A 462 -16.45 -8.19 -27.23
CA GLY A 462 -16.16 -6.88 -26.63
C GLY A 462 -17.20 -6.36 -25.64
N ALA A 463 -18.22 -7.14 -25.29
CA ALA A 463 -19.20 -6.79 -24.26
C ALA A 463 -18.55 -6.47 -22.90
N LEU A 464 -17.55 -7.26 -22.47
CA LEU A 464 -16.82 -7.05 -21.22
C LEU A 464 -16.05 -5.72 -21.25
N LYS A 465 -15.39 -5.42 -22.38
CA LYS A 465 -14.67 -4.15 -22.57
C LYS A 465 -15.61 -2.96 -22.46
N THR A 466 -16.74 -3.03 -23.17
CA THR A 466 -17.74 -1.95 -23.18
C THR A 466 -18.30 -1.70 -21.78
N ALA A 467 -18.57 -2.77 -21.02
CA ALA A 467 -19.03 -2.66 -19.65
C ALA A 467 -17.96 -2.05 -18.71
N LEU A 468 -16.69 -2.43 -18.86
CA LEU A 468 -15.59 -1.83 -18.11
C LEU A 468 -15.41 -0.34 -18.42
N ASP A 469 -15.49 0.04 -19.70
CA ASP A 469 -15.39 1.43 -20.14
C ASP A 469 -16.56 2.25 -19.57
N GLY A 470 -17.78 1.70 -19.61
CA GLY A 470 -18.97 2.31 -18.99
C GLY A 470 -18.84 2.43 -17.46
N LEU A 471 -18.31 1.42 -16.78
CA LEU A 471 -18.09 1.44 -15.33
C LEU A 471 -17.08 2.53 -14.93
N ARG A 472 -16.00 2.69 -15.69
CA ARG A 472 -15.00 3.75 -15.51
C ARG A 472 -15.61 5.14 -15.68
N GLU A 473 -16.38 5.34 -16.75
CA GLU A 473 -17.04 6.62 -17.02
C GLU A 473 -18.06 6.98 -15.92
N GLN A 474 -18.92 6.04 -15.55
CA GLN A 474 -19.90 6.23 -14.47
C GLN A 474 -19.20 6.55 -13.14
N THR A 475 -18.07 5.90 -12.86
CA THR A 475 -17.26 6.19 -11.67
C THR A 475 -16.78 7.64 -11.68
N SER A 476 -16.14 8.11 -12.77
CA SER A 476 -15.65 9.49 -12.88
C SER A 476 -16.79 10.51 -12.75
N GLN A 477 -17.94 10.26 -13.40
CA GLN A 477 -19.12 11.12 -13.28
C GLN A 477 -19.63 11.23 -11.84
N ASN A 478 -19.68 10.11 -11.11
CA ASN A 478 -20.15 10.11 -9.72
C ASN A 478 -19.16 10.83 -8.79
N ILE A 479 -17.85 10.68 -9.00
CA ILE A 479 -16.84 11.44 -8.25
C ILE A 479 -17.00 12.95 -8.50
N ALA A 480 -17.20 13.36 -9.76
CA ALA A 480 -17.48 14.75 -10.10
C ALA A 480 -18.76 15.28 -9.45
N SER A 481 -19.74 14.41 -9.19
CA SER A 481 -20.97 14.74 -8.44
C SER A 481 -20.80 14.79 -6.91
N GLY A 482 -19.59 14.55 -6.40
CA GLY A 482 -19.27 14.61 -4.97
C GLY A 482 -19.41 13.30 -4.21
N CYS A 483 -19.49 12.15 -4.89
CA CYS A 483 -19.46 10.85 -4.23
C CYS A 483 -18.05 10.52 -3.74
N SER A 484 -17.90 10.29 -2.44
CA SER A 484 -16.62 9.94 -1.81
C SER A 484 -16.45 8.43 -1.57
N LYS A 485 -17.47 7.62 -1.85
CA LYS A 485 -17.42 6.15 -1.83
C LYS A 485 -18.19 5.57 -3.01
N ILE A 486 -17.61 4.54 -3.63
CA ILE A 486 -18.24 3.80 -4.74
C ILE A 486 -18.22 2.32 -4.39
N VAL A 487 -19.39 1.70 -4.38
CA VAL A 487 -19.56 0.25 -4.30
C VAL A 487 -19.67 -0.29 -5.71
N LEU A 488 -18.71 -1.11 -6.15
CA LEU A 488 -18.83 -1.88 -7.39
C LEU A 488 -19.49 -3.21 -7.03
N SER A 489 -20.64 -3.49 -7.63
CA SER A 489 -21.50 -4.61 -7.25
C SER A 489 -21.79 -5.53 -8.44
N ASP A 490 -21.49 -6.81 -8.28
CA ASP A 490 -21.90 -7.86 -9.22
C ASP A 490 -23.24 -8.53 -8.82
N ARG A 491 -23.95 -7.97 -7.82
CA ARG A 491 -25.32 -8.40 -7.52
C ARG A 491 -26.26 -8.07 -8.68
N GLY A 492 -27.22 -8.97 -8.90
CA GLY A 492 -28.14 -8.89 -10.02
C GLY A 492 -27.70 -9.70 -11.25
N SER A 493 -26.66 -10.52 -11.12
CA SER A 493 -26.33 -11.51 -12.15
C SER A 493 -27.50 -12.47 -12.35
N ASP A 494 -27.90 -12.65 -13.61
CA ASP A 494 -29.02 -13.47 -14.03
C ASP A 494 -28.74 -14.12 -15.39
N ARG A 495 -29.75 -14.74 -16.02
CA ARG A 495 -29.57 -15.42 -17.32
C ARG A 495 -28.93 -14.56 -18.42
N ARG A 496 -29.09 -13.24 -18.37
CA ARG A 496 -28.58 -12.27 -19.36
C ARG A 496 -27.36 -11.50 -18.84
N TRP A 497 -27.36 -11.11 -17.58
CA TRP A 497 -26.32 -10.27 -17.00
C TRP A 497 -25.24 -11.11 -16.32
N ALA A 498 -24.08 -11.20 -16.97
CA ALA A 498 -22.92 -11.89 -16.43
C ALA A 498 -22.08 -10.96 -15.55
N PRO A 499 -21.46 -11.47 -14.47
CA PRO A 499 -20.62 -10.65 -13.59
C PRO A 499 -19.29 -10.33 -14.25
N ILE A 500 -18.88 -9.06 -14.22
CA ILE A 500 -17.51 -8.67 -14.54
C ILE A 500 -16.61 -9.29 -13.45
N PRO A 501 -15.52 -10.02 -13.81
CA PRO A 501 -14.60 -10.54 -12.80
C PRO A 501 -14.14 -9.44 -11.85
N SER A 502 -14.36 -9.63 -10.55
CA SER A 502 -14.24 -8.57 -9.53
C SER A 502 -12.86 -7.94 -9.47
N LEU A 503 -11.80 -8.74 -9.63
CA LEU A 503 -10.42 -8.27 -9.70
C LEU A 503 -10.20 -7.34 -10.90
N LEU A 504 -10.80 -7.66 -12.05
CA LEU A 504 -10.72 -6.83 -13.24
C LEU A 504 -11.53 -5.55 -13.05
N ALA A 505 -12.74 -5.63 -12.48
CA ALA A 505 -13.59 -4.47 -12.21
C ALA A 505 -12.89 -3.43 -11.30
N VAL A 506 -12.35 -3.87 -10.16
CA VAL A 506 -11.70 -2.95 -9.21
C VAL A 506 -10.41 -2.40 -9.80
N SER A 507 -9.61 -3.23 -10.45
CA SER A 507 -8.32 -2.82 -10.99
C SER A 507 -8.49 -1.86 -12.18
N ALA A 508 -9.49 -2.11 -13.04
CA ALA A 508 -9.84 -1.23 -14.15
C ALA A 508 -10.24 0.18 -13.67
N VAL A 509 -11.06 0.25 -12.62
CA VAL A 509 -11.49 1.53 -12.02
C VAL A 509 -10.34 2.19 -11.28
N HIS A 510 -9.59 1.42 -10.47
CA HIS A 510 -8.45 1.91 -9.69
C HIS A 510 -7.41 2.63 -10.57
N HIS A 511 -6.95 1.97 -11.63
CA HIS A 511 -5.94 2.53 -12.52
C HIS A 511 -6.48 3.66 -13.41
N HIS A 512 -7.74 3.60 -13.82
CA HIS A 512 -8.40 4.70 -14.53
C HIS A 512 -8.40 5.98 -13.69
N LEU A 513 -8.80 5.88 -12.42
CA LEU A 513 -8.81 7.02 -11.49
C LEU A 513 -7.42 7.55 -11.15
N ILE A 514 -6.38 6.70 -11.16
CA ILE A 514 -4.99 7.16 -11.02
C ILE A 514 -4.59 7.98 -12.24
N ARG A 515 -4.89 7.51 -13.46
CA ARG A 515 -4.60 8.24 -14.71
C ARG A 515 -5.34 9.58 -14.79
N GLU A 516 -6.56 9.64 -14.26
CA GLU A 516 -7.37 10.87 -14.21
C GLU A 516 -6.96 11.82 -13.05
N GLY A 517 -6.17 11.36 -12.07
CA GLY A 517 -5.84 12.16 -10.88
C GLY A 517 -7.03 12.32 -9.91
N THR A 518 -7.95 11.36 -9.89
CA THR A 518 -9.16 11.39 -9.05
C THR A 518 -9.21 10.25 -8.04
N ARG A 519 -8.24 9.31 -8.06
CA ARG A 519 -8.23 8.12 -7.17
C ARG A 519 -8.28 8.47 -5.69
N THR A 520 -7.62 9.54 -5.27
CA THR A 520 -7.56 10.02 -3.88
C THR A 520 -8.88 10.67 -3.42
N LYS A 521 -9.84 10.92 -4.32
CA LYS A 521 -11.15 11.52 -3.99
C LYS A 521 -12.22 10.50 -3.58
N VAL A 522 -11.92 9.20 -3.66
CA VAL A 522 -12.94 8.15 -3.49
C VAL A 522 -12.40 6.91 -2.78
N GLY A 523 -13.24 6.28 -1.95
CA GLY A 523 -13.05 4.92 -1.47
C GLY A 523 -13.75 3.90 -2.36
N LEU A 524 -13.04 2.85 -2.80
CA LEU A 524 -13.62 1.76 -3.59
C LEU A 524 -14.01 0.60 -2.67
N ILE A 525 -15.24 0.13 -2.77
CA ILE A 525 -15.77 -1.01 -2.02
C ILE A 525 -16.28 -2.03 -3.04
N LEU A 526 -16.00 -3.31 -2.81
CA LEU A 526 -16.51 -4.38 -3.65
C LEU A 526 -17.64 -5.13 -2.95
N GLU A 527 -18.77 -5.26 -3.62
CA GLU A 527 -19.79 -6.24 -3.28
C GLU A 527 -19.74 -7.33 -4.35
N THR A 528 -19.24 -8.51 -3.98
CA THR A 528 -18.91 -9.50 -5.00
C THR A 528 -19.13 -10.94 -4.59
N GLY A 529 -19.56 -11.75 -5.58
CA GLY A 529 -19.68 -13.19 -5.45
C GLY A 529 -18.38 -13.97 -5.70
N ASP A 530 -17.30 -13.34 -6.16
CA ASP A 530 -16.03 -14.02 -6.50
C ASP A 530 -15.21 -14.54 -5.30
N PRO A 531 -14.89 -13.72 -4.27
CA PRO A 531 -13.86 -14.04 -3.30
C PRO A 531 -14.34 -15.06 -2.25
N ARG A 532 -13.58 -16.15 -2.13
CA ARG A 532 -13.82 -17.26 -1.20
C ARG A 532 -12.54 -17.85 -0.60
N GLU A 533 -11.39 -17.42 -1.10
CA GLU A 533 -10.07 -17.80 -0.63
C GLU A 533 -9.29 -16.58 -0.17
N VAL A 534 -8.37 -16.77 0.78
CA VAL A 534 -7.46 -15.73 1.27
C VAL A 534 -6.72 -15.02 0.12
N HIS A 535 -6.33 -15.76 -0.91
CA HIS A 535 -5.65 -15.21 -2.09
C HIS A 535 -6.51 -14.18 -2.83
N HIS A 536 -7.83 -14.41 -2.93
CA HIS A 536 -8.75 -13.52 -3.63
C HIS A 536 -8.86 -12.19 -2.89
N PHE A 537 -9.07 -12.22 -1.57
CA PHE A 537 -9.13 -11.01 -0.76
C PHE A 537 -7.84 -10.19 -0.84
N ALA A 538 -6.68 -10.86 -0.73
CA ALA A 538 -5.38 -10.19 -0.84
C ALA A 538 -5.19 -9.51 -2.21
N LEU A 539 -5.61 -10.15 -3.31
CA LEU A 539 -5.56 -9.55 -4.64
C LEU A 539 -6.48 -8.33 -4.76
N LEU A 540 -7.73 -8.44 -4.34
CA LEU A 540 -8.69 -7.33 -4.43
C LEU A 540 -8.17 -6.08 -3.69
N ILE A 541 -7.64 -6.25 -2.48
CA ILE A 541 -7.04 -5.17 -1.70
C ILE A 541 -5.76 -4.65 -2.39
N GLY A 542 -4.88 -5.56 -2.83
CA GLY A 542 -3.63 -5.21 -3.49
C GLY A 542 -3.79 -4.45 -4.81
N TYR A 543 -4.95 -4.57 -5.47
CA TYR A 543 -5.32 -3.83 -6.69
C TYR A 543 -6.32 -2.68 -6.44
N GLY A 544 -6.51 -2.28 -5.17
CA GLY A 544 -7.08 -0.98 -4.83
C GLY A 544 -8.45 -0.99 -4.15
N ALA A 545 -9.02 -2.16 -3.81
CA ALA A 545 -10.20 -2.23 -2.95
C ALA A 545 -9.88 -1.71 -1.55
N GLY A 546 -10.72 -0.80 -1.04
CA GLY A 546 -10.68 -0.38 0.36
C GLY A 546 -11.36 -1.38 1.27
N ALA A 547 -12.47 -1.98 0.81
CA ALA A 547 -13.17 -3.04 1.51
C ALA A 547 -13.85 -4.01 0.53
N VAL A 548 -14.13 -5.22 0.98
CA VAL A 548 -14.72 -6.31 0.21
C VAL A 548 -15.81 -6.99 1.04
N ASN A 549 -17.03 -7.03 0.50
CA ASN A 549 -18.13 -7.84 1.00
C ASN A 549 -18.27 -9.10 0.11
N PRO A 550 -17.91 -10.30 0.63
CA PRO A 550 -17.99 -11.56 -0.11
C PRO A 550 -19.37 -12.20 0.03
N TYR A 551 -20.42 -11.53 -0.45
CA TYR A 551 -21.81 -11.92 -0.14
C TYR A 551 -22.14 -13.37 -0.50
N LEU A 552 -21.61 -13.89 -1.61
CA LEU A 552 -21.91 -15.25 -2.06
C LEU A 552 -21.23 -16.29 -1.17
N ALA A 553 -20.00 -16.02 -0.71
CA ALA A 553 -19.31 -16.88 0.24
C ALA A 553 -20.01 -16.86 1.61
N LEU A 554 -20.49 -15.69 2.06
CA LEU A 554 -21.28 -15.55 3.29
C LEU A 554 -22.62 -16.30 3.20
N ALA A 555 -23.31 -16.23 2.06
CA ALA A 555 -24.53 -17.00 1.81
C ALA A 555 -24.25 -18.51 1.76
N THR A 556 -23.12 -18.91 1.18
CA THR A 556 -22.69 -20.32 1.09
C THR A 556 -22.50 -20.93 2.49
N VAL A 557 -21.77 -20.26 3.38
CA VAL A 557 -21.52 -20.80 4.74
C VAL A 557 -22.78 -20.80 5.59
N ARG A 558 -23.68 -19.83 5.39
CA ARG A 558 -25.00 -19.78 6.03
C ARG A 558 -25.86 -20.98 5.63
N ASP A 559 -25.94 -21.28 4.34
CA ASP A 559 -26.68 -22.44 3.83
C ASP A 559 -26.10 -23.77 4.34
N LEU A 560 -24.77 -23.91 4.36
CA LEU A 560 -24.11 -25.10 4.93
C LEU A 560 -24.41 -25.29 6.42
N ALA A 561 -24.40 -24.21 7.20
CA ALA A 561 -24.78 -24.24 8.61
C ALA A 561 -26.26 -24.65 8.78
N GLN A 562 -27.16 -24.04 8.00
CA GLN A 562 -28.59 -24.33 8.03
C GLN A 562 -28.91 -25.79 7.68
N ARG A 563 -28.15 -26.39 6.75
CA ARG A 563 -28.25 -27.81 6.38
C ARG A 563 -27.55 -28.77 7.36
N GLY A 564 -26.93 -28.25 8.42
CA GLY A 564 -26.21 -29.05 9.41
C GLY A 564 -24.89 -29.65 8.91
N GLN A 565 -24.35 -29.14 7.79
CA GLN A 565 -23.12 -29.65 7.18
C GLN A 565 -21.85 -29.08 7.81
N LEU A 566 -21.99 -28.15 8.77
CA LEU A 566 -20.88 -27.58 9.53
C LEU A 566 -20.76 -28.11 10.96
N HIS A 567 -21.06 -29.40 11.20
CA HIS A 567 -20.84 -30.06 12.50
C HIS A 567 -21.44 -29.34 13.73
N GLY A 568 -22.60 -28.71 13.57
CA GLY A 568 -23.30 -28.00 14.65
C GLY A 568 -22.87 -26.54 14.84
N THR A 569 -22.03 -25.99 13.95
CA THR A 569 -21.76 -24.55 13.90
C THR A 569 -23.02 -23.78 13.49
N ASP A 570 -23.36 -22.75 14.27
CA ASP A 570 -24.48 -21.84 14.00
C ASP A 570 -24.19 -20.90 12.80
N GLN A 571 -25.25 -20.38 12.17
CA GLN A 571 -25.18 -19.53 10.98
C GLN A 571 -24.35 -18.26 11.22
N ASP A 572 -24.59 -17.55 12.32
CA ASP A 572 -23.88 -16.30 12.63
C ASP A 572 -22.40 -16.56 12.90
N TYR A 573 -22.11 -17.65 13.60
CA TYR A 573 -20.75 -18.07 13.86
C TYR A 573 -20.03 -18.44 12.56
N ALA A 574 -20.69 -19.17 11.64
CA ALA A 574 -20.10 -19.56 10.37
C ALA A 574 -19.68 -18.35 9.52
N GLN A 575 -20.52 -17.32 9.46
CA GLN A 575 -20.20 -16.07 8.76
C GLN A 575 -19.04 -15.32 9.41
N LYS A 576 -19.08 -15.12 10.74
CA LYS A 576 -17.99 -14.49 11.49
C LYS A 576 -16.68 -15.28 11.40
N GLY A 577 -16.77 -16.61 11.37
CA GLY A 577 -15.63 -17.51 11.17
C GLY A 577 -14.97 -17.29 9.81
N LEU A 578 -15.76 -17.22 8.73
CA LEU A 578 -15.25 -16.94 7.39
C LEU A 578 -14.53 -15.59 7.31
N ILE A 579 -15.14 -14.53 7.87
CA ILE A 579 -14.56 -13.18 7.90
C ILE A 579 -13.23 -13.22 8.67
N LYS A 580 -13.23 -13.76 9.90
CA LYS A 580 -12.04 -13.87 10.74
C LYS A 580 -10.91 -14.69 10.10
N ALA A 581 -11.24 -15.79 9.43
CA ALA A 581 -10.27 -16.61 8.71
C ALA A 581 -9.63 -15.82 7.56
N SER A 582 -10.44 -15.04 6.85
CA SER A 582 -10.00 -14.22 5.73
C SER A 582 -9.12 -13.06 6.20
N GLU A 583 -9.45 -12.41 7.31
CA GLU A 583 -8.64 -11.36 7.97
C GLU A 583 -7.25 -11.87 8.35
N LYS A 584 -7.20 -12.98 9.09
CA LYS A 584 -5.94 -13.63 9.47
C LYS A 584 -5.12 -14.05 8.26
N GLY A 585 -5.81 -14.55 7.23
CA GLY A 585 -5.19 -14.92 5.97
C GLY A 585 -4.55 -13.74 5.24
N VAL A 586 -5.28 -12.62 5.11
CA VAL A 586 -4.75 -11.39 4.48
C VAL A 586 -3.54 -10.88 5.26
N LEU A 587 -3.64 -10.84 6.60
CA LEU A 587 -2.53 -10.43 7.45
C LEU A 587 -1.30 -11.32 7.24
N LYS A 588 -1.48 -12.64 7.18
CA LYS A 588 -0.41 -13.59 6.85
C LYS A 588 0.19 -13.35 5.47
N VAL A 589 -0.62 -13.05 4.45
CA VAL A 589 -0.10 -12.77 3.09
C VAL A 589 0.75 -11.50 3.09
N MET A 590 0.31 -10.43 3.76
CA MET A 590 1.08 -9.20 3.92
C MET A 590 2.42 -9.45 4.64
N SER A 591 2.37 -10.26 5.70
CA SER A 591 3.53 -10.56 6.54
C SER A 591 4.63 -11.33 5.79
N LYS A 592 4.31 -12.06 4.71
CA LYS A 592 5.31 -12.69 3.82
C LYS A 592 6.24 -11.69 3.14
N MET A 593 5.81 -10.45 2.96
CA MET A 593 6.64 -9.34 2.47
C MET A 593 7.17 -8.46 3.62
N GLY A 594 6.83 -8.78 4.87
CA GLY A 594 7.14 -7.97 6.05
C GLY A 594 6.29 -6.71 6.18
N ILE A 595 5.15 -6.63 5.49
CA ILE A 595 4.26 -5.45 5.53
C ILE A 595 3.35 -5.57 6.76
N SER A 596 3.32 -4.54 7.61
CA SER A 596 2.52 -4.58 8.84
C SER A 596 1.10 -4.03 8.71
N THR A 597 0.82 -3.12 7.75
CA THR A 597 -0.49 -2.45 7.66
C THR A 597 -1.19 -2.70 6.32
N VAL A 598 -2.52 -2.92 6.37
CA VAL A 598 -3.30 -3.12 5.14
C VAL A 598 -3.32 -1.86 4.27
N GLN A 599 -3.19 -0.70 4.91
CA GLN A 599 -3.16 0.59 4.23
C GLN A 599 -1.99 0.69 3.24
N SER A 600 -0.78 0.28 3.64
CA SER A 600 0.39 0.26 2.74
C SER A 600 0.35 -0.90 1.75
N TYR A 601 -0.38 -1.98 2.05
CA TYR A 601 -0.60 -3.09 1.13
C TYR A 601 -1.59 -2.75 0.01
N ARG A 602 -2.60 -1.91 0.30
CA ARG A 602 -3.65 -1.50 -0.63
C ARG A 602 -3.04 -0.76 -1.82
N GLY A 603 -3.25 -1.28 -3.04
CA GLY A 603 -2.70 -0.70 -4.27
C GLY A 603 -1.20 -0.93 -4.49
N ALA A 604 -0.53 -1.71 -3.63
CA ALA A 604 0.89 -2.02 -3.76
C ALA A 604 1.20 -3.09 -4.81
N GLN A 605 0.20 -3.86 -5.25
CA GLN A 605 0.32 -4.88 -6.29
C GLN A 605 1.48 -5.87 -6.05
N ILE A 606 1.53 -6.47 -4.85
CA ILE A 606 2.57 -7.43 -4.42
C ILE A 606 2.35 -8.82 -5.06
N PHE A 607 2.23 -8.83 -6.38
CA PHE A 607 1.89 -9.98 -7.20
C PHE A 607 2.64 -9.98 -8.52
N GLU A 608 2.82 -11.17 -9.07
CA GLU A 608 3.28 -11.38 -10.45
C GLU A 608 2.17 -12.08 -11.25
N ALA A 609 1.95 -11.64 -12.48
CA ALA A 609 1.00 -12.25 -13.40
C ALA A 609 1.69 -13.25 -14.34
N ILE A 610 1.12 -14.44 -14.49
CA ILE A 610 1.63 -15.49 -15.37
C ILE A 610 0.52 -15.88 -16.34
N GLY A 611 0.76 -15.66 -17.64
CA GLY A 611 -0.19 -16.03 -18.70
C GLY A 611 -1.20 -14.95 -19.08
N LEU A 612 -0.92 -13.68 -18.76
CA LEU A 612 -1.71 -12.52 -19.20
C LEU A 612 -0.89 -11.69 -20.18
N ASN A 613 -1.48 -11.22 -21.28
CA ASN A 613 -0.74 -10.43 -22.25
C ASN A 613 -0.41 -9.01 -21.74
N GLN A 614 0.62 -8.39 -22.34
CA GLN A 614 1.10 -7.09 -21.88
C GLN A 614 0.07 -5.96 -22.08
N ASP A 615 -0.79 -6.05 -23.09
CA ASP A 615 -1.84 -5.04 -23.33
C ASP A 615 -2.85 -5.00 -22.19
N LEU A 616 -3.30 -6.18 -21.73
CA LEU A 616 -4.20 -6.29 -20.57
C LEU A 616 -3.52 -5.75 -19.30
N ILE A 617 -2.24 -6.08 -19.09
CA ILE A 617 -1.47 -5.60 -17.94
C ILE A 617 -1.32 -4.09 -17.97
N ASN A 618 -0.91 -3.52 -19.11
CA ASN A 618 -0.72 -2.07 -19.24
C ASN A 618 -2.00 -1.30 -18.99
N GLU A 619 -3.14 -1.82 -19.49
CA GLU A 619 -4.42 -1.14 -19.40
C GLU A 619 -5.11 -1.29 -18.03
N TYR A 620 -5.15 -2.51 -17.50
CA TYR A 620 -5.98 -2.86 -16.33
C TYR A 620 -5.19 -3.22 -15.07
N PHE A 621 -3.91 -3.59 -15.16
CA PHE A 621 -3.06 -4.01 -14.02
C PHE A 621 -1.69 -3.30 -14.07
N THR A 622 -1.71 -2.01 -14.41
CA THR A 622 -0.52 -1.24 -14.81
C THR A 622 0.60 -1.39 -13.76
N GLY A 623 1.81 -1.70 -14.24
CA GLY A 623 3.00 -1.88 -13.40
C GLY A 623 3.25 -3.32 -12.92
N THR A 624 2.30 -4.24 -13.08
CA THR A 624 2.51 -5.65 -12.71
C THR A 624 3.42 -6.38 -13.68
N SER A 625 4.38 -7.13 -13.16
CA SER A 625 5.25 -7.98 -13.98
C SER A 625 4.45 -9.11 -14.62
N SER A 626 4.57 -9.26 -15.94
CA SER A 626 4.08 -10.44 -16.66
C SER A 626 5.07 -10.90 -17.70
N ARG A 627 6.05 -11.71 -17.26
CA ARG A 627 7.16 -12.16 -18.09
C ARG A 627 6.74 -13.20 -19.14
N VAL A 628 5.68 -13.94 -18.85
CA VAL A 628 5.08 -14.94 -19.74
C VAL A 628 3.71 -14.43 -20.12
N GLY A 629 3.62 -13.87 -21.33
CA GLY A 629 2.34 -13.40 -21.89
C GLY A 629 1.33 -14.54 -22.06
N GLY A 630 0.09 -14.20 -22.41
CA GLY A 630 -0.93 -15.20 -22.66
C GLY A 630 -2.26 -14.60 -23.10
N ILE A 631 -3.33 -14.89 -22.37
CA ILE A 631 -4.66 -14.44 -22.75
C ILE A 631 -4.81 -12.92 -22.57
N GLY A 632 -5.63 -12.32 -23.43
CA GLY A 632 -6.09 -10.94 -23.31
C GLY A 632 -7.52 -10.87 -22.76
N LEU A 633 -8.12 -9.68 -22.87
CA LEU A 633 -9.48 -9.42 -22.39
C LEU A 633 -10.52 -10.34 -23.03
N ASP A 634 -10.37 -10.66 -24.31
CA ASP A 634 -11.30 -11.54 -25.03
C ASP A 634 -11.27 -12.97 -24.49
N GLY A 635 -10.09 -13.46 -24.08
CA GLY A 635 -9.94 -14.75 -23.43
C GLY A 635 -10.65 -14.80 -22.08
N ILE A 636 -10.50 -13.75 -21.28
CA ILE A 636 -11.19 -13.60 -19.99
C ILE A 636 -12.71 -13.53 -20.19
N GLN A 637 -13.18 -12.76 -21.18
CA GLN A 637 -14.60 -12.68 -21.51
C GLN A 637 -15.16 -14.05 -21.89
N ARG A 638 -14.45 -14.80 -22.74
CA ARG A 638 -14.87 -16.14 -23.17
C ARG A 638 -14.99 -17.09 -21.97
N GLU A 639 -13.96 -17.19 -21.13
CA GLU A 639 -13.99 -18.07 -19.95
C GLU A 639 -15.12 -17.69 -18.97
N ALA A 640 -15.37 -16.39 -18.76
CA ALA A 640 -16.46 -15.92 -17.93
C ALA A 640 -17.84 -16.22 -18.53
N THR A 641 -18.00 -16.03 -19.84
CA THR A 641 -19.25 -16.27 -20.56
C THR A 641 -19.58 -17.77 -20.58
N GLU A 642 -18.60 -18.64 -20.81
CA GLU A 642 -18.78 -20.09 -20.81
C GLU A 642 -19.18 -20.62 -19.42
N ARG A 643 -18.55 -20.12 -18.33
CA ARG A 643 -18.98 -20.48 -16.96
C ARG A 643 -20.42 -20.04 -16.69
N HIS A 644 -20.76 -18.81 -17.09
CA HIS A 644 -22.10 -18.28 -16.96
C HIS A 644 -23.12 -19.10 -17.76
N GLU A 645 -22.76 -19.57 -18.96
CA GLU A 645 -23.55 -20.48 -19.78
C GLU A 645 -23.82 -21.82 -19.13
N MET A 646 -22.81 -22.39 -18.46
CA MET A 646 -22.98 -23.63 -17.72
C MET A 646 -23.96 -23.47 -16.55
N ALA A 647 -24.00 -22.30 -15.91
CA ALA A 647 -24.88 -22.01 -14.78
C ALA A 647 -26.34 -21.73 -15.19
N PHE A 648 -26.53 -20.96 -16.28
CA PHE A 648 -27.84 -20.44 -16.68
C PHE A 648 -28.44 -21.08 -17.95
N GLY A 649 -27.70 -22.00 -18.58
CA GLY A 649 -28.06 -22.66 -19.83
C GLY A 649 -29.26 -23.63 -19.73
N SER A 650 -29.77 -24.04 -20.88
CA SER A 650 -30.97 -24.88 -21.03
C SER A 650 -30.66 -26.39 -21.13
N SER A 651 -29.62 -26.85 -20.44
CA SER A 651 -29.28 -28.28 -20.40
C SER A 651 -30.13 -29.01 -19.34
N PRO A 652 -30.69 -30.20 -19.60
CA PRO A 652 -31.45 -30.99 -18.61
C PRO A 652 -30.60 -31.48 -17.41
N TYR A 653 -29.29 -31.21 -17.42
CA TYR A 653 -28.38 -31.44 -16.30
C TYR A 653 -28.21 -30.22 -15.37
N CYS A 654 -28.76 -29.04 -15.71
CA CYS A 654 -28.67 -27.82 -14.89
C CYS A 654 -29.41 -27.92 -13.55
N SER A 655 -30.29 -28.90 -13.38
CA SER A 655 -31.05 -29.13 -12.15
C SER A 655 -30.45 -30.20 -11.23
N GLU A 656 -29.37 -30.88 -11.64
CA GLU A 656 -28.62 -31.77 -10.77
C GLU A 656 -27.44 -30.99 -10.16
N THR A 657 -27.25 -31.16 -8.84
CA THR A 657 -26.21 -30.61 -7.95
C THR A 657 -24.77 -31.05 -8.32
N ARG A 658 -24.39 -30.98 -9.59
CA ARG A 658 -23.05 -31.32 -10.07
C ARG A 658 -22.22 -30.05 -10.20
N PHE A 659 -21.59 -29.63 -9.11
CA PHE A 659 -20.45 -28.71 -9.23
C PHE A 659 -19.31 -29.41 -9.97
N THR A 660 -18.46 -28.64 -10.63
CA THR A 660 -17.18 -29.13 -11.13
C THR A 660 -16.30 -29.61 -9.98
N THR A 661 -15.56 -30.68 -10.21
CA THR A 661 -14.50 -31.15 -9.31
C THR A 661 -13.31 -30.22 -9.42
N GLY A 662 -12.71 -29.90 -8.28
CA GLY A 662 -11.61 -28.93 -8.18
C GLY A 662 -10.26 -29.56 -8.52
N TRP A 663 -9.19 -28.90 -8.06
CA TRP A 663 -7.80 -29.28 -8.35
C TRP A 663 -7.03 -29.76 -7.12
N PHE A 664 -7.66 -29.85 -5.94
CA PHE A 664 -6.95 -30.15 -4.70
C PHE A 664 -6.62 -31.63 -4.55
N LEU A 665 -7.38 -32.51 -5.21
CA LEU A 665 -7.13 -33.95 -5.21
C LEU A 665 -7.19 -34.51 -6.64
N PRO A 666 -6.25 -35.39 -7.04
CA PRO A 666 -6.33 -36.06 -8.33
C PRO A 666 -7.53 -37.01 -8.36
N MET A 667 -8.60 -36.58 -9.02
CA MET A 667 -9.77 -37.42 -9.27
C MET A 667 -9.67 -38.00 -10.68
N ALA A 668 -9.75 -39.34 -10.80
CA ALA A 668 -9.65 -40.01 -12.08
C ALA A 668 -10.81 -39.60 -13.00
N PRO A 669 -10.56 -39.16 -14.24
CA PRO A 669 -11.63 -38.82 -15.18
C PRO A 669 -12.37 -40.11 -15.56
N GLY A 670 -13.65 -40.24 -15.18
CA GLY A 670 -14.55 -41.27 -15.73
C GLY A 670 -15.08 -42.37 -14.79
N ARG A 671 -14.94 -42.28 -13.46
CA ARG A 671 -15.83 -43.05 -12.57
C ARG A 671 -17.01 -42.16 -12.19
N GLY A 672 -18.18 -42.50 -12.74
CA GLY A 672 -19.44 -41.85 -12.39
C GLY A 672 -19.59 -41.72 -10.87
N THR A 673 -20.14 -40.59 -10.46
CA THR A 673 -20.64 -40.37 -9.10
C THR A 673 -21.36 -41.62 -8.61
N PRO A 674 -20.93 -42.28 -7.52
CA PRO A 674 -21.81 -43.22 -6.87
C PRO A 674 -23.05 -42.41 -6.43
N PRO A 675 -24.28 -42.94 -6.61
CA PRO A 675 -25.45 -42.28 -6.07
C PRO A 675 -25.27 -42.25 -4.55
N MET A 676 -25.13 -41.05 -3.98
CA MET A 676 -25.10 -40.89 -2.54
C MET A 676 -26.51 -40.54 -2.09
N GLU A 677 -27.20 -41.58 -1.59
CA GLU A 677 -28.47 -41.52 -0.87
C GLU A 677 -28.36 -40.67 0.41
N PRO A 678 -29.49 -40.12 0.92
CA PRO A 678 -29.60 -38.82 1.60
C PRO A 678 -28.89 -38.67 2.96
#